data_AF-A0A8T2KN81-F1
#
_entry.id   AF-A0A8T2KN81-F1
#
_cell.length_a   1.000
_cell.length_b   1.000
_cell.length_c   1.000
_cell.angle_alpha   90.00
_cell.angle_beta   90.00
_cell.angle_gamma   90.00
#
_symmetry.space_group_name_H-M   'P 1'
#
loop_
_entity.id
_entity.type
_entity.pdbx_description
1 polymer ?
#
loop_
_entity_poly.entity_id
_entity_poly.type
_entity_poly.pdbx_seq_one_letter_code
_entity_poly.pdbx_strand_id
1 'polypeptide(L)'
;MVTVRYKLHCLLVLLLVSGTLGGQANRNRGHEKQTNSFRKAATGFYQTLSNVFGEDNVRAVQKFFSRMTERFVFGVDVLVETVWRIWTDLLDVLGIDANYNELYQWSVNFYPEFWGEFWDFSGIVYSQTYDEVVDRSKSIADIPEWFKGSRLNYAENLLKHKENDKIALYAAREGKEDVIKVTFGELRKDVALFAAAMRKMGIKTGDRVVGYLPNCIQTVEAMLAAASIGAIWSATSPDFGVNGVLDRISQIQPKLIFSVEAVIYNGKEHCHLEKLQSVVKGLPDLEKVVVIPYVSPKEKIDILKIPNSVFLDEFLATGKVGDQSPQLEFEQLPFNHPLYIMYSSGTTGAPKCMVHSAGGTLIQHLKEHILHGNTTSTDIIMYYTTAGWMMWNWLITAVATGASLVLYDGSPLVPSLNVLWELVDRLGITILGTGAKWLSVLEEKGLKPCETNSLQTLHTILSTGSPLKPQSYEYVYKNIKSNVLLGSISGGTDIISCFMGQNVCIPVYKGEIQARNLAMAVEAWSEEGEPVWGESGELMCLKPLPSQPTHFWNDENGSKYQKAYFSKFPGVWAHGDYCKINPKTGGIVMLGRSDGTLNPNGVRFGSSEIYNIVEAFVEVSDSLCVPQYNKDGEERVILFLKMAKRDMFSKELVKRIRDAIRLALSARHVPAFILETLDIPYTISGKKVEVAVKQVIAGKEVSHRGAFSNPQSLDLYRNIPELQNF
;
A
#
# COMPACT_ATOMS: atom_id res chain seq x y z
N MET A 1 38.54 -4.04 -13.99
CA MET A 1 37.70 -3.60 -12.84
C MET A 1 37.94 -4.38 -11.54
N VAL A 2 38.27 -5.68 -11.57
CA VAL A 2 38.63 -6.47 -10.36
C VAL A 2 39.83 -5.88 -9.58
N THR A 3 40.79 -5.28 -10.30
CA THR A 3 42.00 -4.67 -9.71
C THR A 3 41.75 -3.37 -8.95
N VAL A 4 40.65 -2.65 -9.24
CA VAL A 4 40.29 -1.40 -8.54
C VAL A 4 39.54 -1.72 -7.25
N ARG A 5 38.63 -2.71 -7.28
CA ARG A 5 37.96 -3.24 -6.07
C ARG A 5 38.96 -3.80 -5.06
N TYR A 6 39.97 -4.54 -5.49
CA TYR A 6 41.00 -5.08 -4.59
C TYR A 6 41.87 -3.98 -3.97
N LYS A 7 42.23 -2.95 -4.75
CA LYS A 7 42.96 -1.78 -4.25
C LYS A 7 42.13 -0.96 -3.26
N LEU A 8 40.82 -0.82 -3.48
CA LEU A 8 39.91 -0.10 -2.59
C LEU A 8 39.67 -0.87 -1.27
N HIS A 9 39.57 -2.20 -1.34
CA HIS A 9 39.47 -3.06 -0.16
C HIS A 9 40.77 -3.03 0.67
N CYS A 10 41.94 -3.11 0.01
CA CYS A 10 43.22 -2.95 0.69
C CYS A 10 43.36 -1.55 1.32
N LEU A 11 42.86 -0.50 0.65
CA LEU A 11 42.85 0.87 1.17
C LEU A 11 41.97 0.99 2.42
N LEU A 12 40.76 0.43 2.41
CA LEU A 12 39.83 0.38 3.55
C LEU A 12 40.40 -0.38 4.75
N VAL A 13 41.00 -1.56 4.52
CA VAL A 13 41.63 -2.36 5.59
C VAL A 13 42.87 -1.65 6.17
N LEU A 14 43.69 -1.01 5.32
CA LEU A 14 44.87 -0.26 5.78
C LEU A 14 44.49 1.02 6.53
N LEU A 15 43.40 1.69 6.14
CA LEU A 15 42.86 2.87 6.84
C LEU A 15 42.26 2.48 8.19
N LEU A 16 41.54 1.36 8.29
CA LEU A 16 41.03 0.80 9.55
C LEU A 16 42.15 0.45 10.53
N VAL A 17 43.23 -0.18 10.06
CA VAL A 17 44.42 -0.51 10.87
C VAL A 17 45.15 0.77 11.31
N SER A 18 45.24 1.78 10.46
CA SER A 18 45.85 3.07 10.83
C SER A 18 45.03 3.86 11.87
N GLY A 19 43.69 3.80 11.81
CA GLY A 19 42.78 4.45 12.74
C GLY A 19 42.75 3.80 14.12
N THR A 20 42.76 2.46 14.17
CA THR A 20 42.84 1.70 15.44
C THR A 20 44.21 1.83 16.10
N LEU A 21 45.31 1.81 15.33
CA LEU A 21 46.67 1.97 15.86
C LEU A 21 46.97 3.42 16.30
N GLY A 22 46.42 4.42 15.60
CA GLY A 22 46.51 5.83 16.02
C GLY A 22 45.79 6.10 17.34
N GLY A 23 44.65 5.45 17.55
CA GLY A 23 43.90 5.49 18.83
C GLY A 23 44.64 4.82 19.99
N GLN A 24 45.35 3.71 19.75
CA GLN A 24 46.16 3.05 20.78
C GLN A 24 47.45 3.81 21.12
N ALA A 25 48.12 4.43 20.15
CA ALA A 25 49.34 5.21 20.38
C ALA A 25 49.11 6.46 21.25
N ASN A 26 47.91 7.07 21.18
CA ASN A 26 47.54 8.21 22.04
C ASN A 26 47.21 7.79 23.49
N ARG A 27 46.92 6.51 23.74
CA ARG A 27 46.62 6.00 25.10
C ARG A 27 47.85 5.50 25.86
N ASN A 28 48.93 5.10 25.18
CA ASN A 28 50.14 4.58 25.81
C ASN A 28 51.31 5.59 25.75
N ARG A 29 51.29 6.63 26.59
CA ARG A 29 52.43 7.58 26.79
C ARG A 29 53.60 7.01 27.61
N GLY A 30 53.88 5.70 27.52
CA GLY A 30 54.86 5.02 28.39
C GLY A 30 56.11 4.44 27.71
N HIS A 31 56.19 4.39 26.38
CA HIS A 31 57.33 3.75 25.68
C HIS A 31 57.82 4.57 24.48
N GLU A 32 58.83 5.42 24.73
CA GLU A 32 59.38 6.39 23.75
C GLU A 32 60.15 5.76 22.57
N LYS A 33 60.63 4.51 22.67
CA LYS A 33 61.41 3.89 21.58
C LYS A 33 60.56 3.23 20.48
N GLN A 34 59.37 2.70 20.78
CA GLN A 34 58.46 2.15 19.76
C GLN A 34 57.62 3.24 19.07
N THR A 35 57.26 4.31 19.77
CA THR A 35 56.42 5.41 19.25
C THR A 35 57.12 6.23 18.14
N ASN A 36 58.45 6.35 18.15
CA ASN A 36 59.20 7.10 17.14
C ASN A 36 59.33 6.37 15.78
N SER A 37 59.40 5.03 15.78
CA SER A 37 59.37 4.23 14.54
C SER A 37 58.00 4.27 13.88
N PHE A 38 56.94 4.17 14.68
CA PHE A 38 55.55 4.21 14.21
C PHE A 38 55.13 5.58 13.68
N ARG A 39 55.54 6.68 14.34
CA ARG A 39 55.31 8.04 13.82
C ARG A 39 56.00 8.25 12.48
N LYS A 40 57.26 7.82 12.32
CA LYS A 40 57.97 7.94 11.02
C LYS A 40 57.29 7.14 9.90
N ALA A 41 56.81 5.93 10.18
CA ALA A 41 56.09 5.11 9.21
C ALA A 41 54.74 5.74 8.82
N ALA A 42 53.97 6.23 9.80
CA ALA A 42 52.68 6.90 9.58
C ALA A 42 52.85 8.22 8.80
N THR A 43 53.88 9.01 9.09
CA THR A 43 54.19 10.24 8.35
C THR A 43 54.63 9.93 6.91
N GLY A 44 55.47 8.92 6.69
CA GLY A 44 55.86 8.49 5.34
C GLY A 44 54.68 7.96 4.51
N PHE A 45 53.76 7.24 5.15
CA PHE A 45 52.52 6.75 4.50
C PHE A 45 51.55 7.88 4.18
N TYR A 46 51.37 8.83 5.10
CA TYR A 46 50.56 10.04 4.86
C TYR A 46 51.12 10.83 3.68
N GLN A 47 52.44 11.07 3.62
CA GLN A 47 53.08 11.74 2.49
C GLN A 47 52.85 11.01 1.16
N THR A 48 52.92 9.68 1.17
CA THR A 48 52.72 8.84 -0.02
C THR A 48 51.26 8.90 -0.49
N LEU A 49 50.29 8.83 0.41
CA LEU A 49 48.87 8.96 0.09
C LEU A 49 48.51 10.38 -0.36
N SER A 50 49.07 11.41 0.26
CA SER A 50 48.87 12.81 -0.14
C SER A 50 49.46 13.11 -1.52
N ASN A 51 50.57 12.45 -1.90
CA ASN A 51 51.14 12.57 -3.24
C ASN A 51 50.33 11.86 -4.32
N VAL A 52 49.57 10.81 -3.97
CA VAL A 52 48.75 10.03 -4.94
C VAL A 52 47.32 10.55 -5.04
N PHE A 53 46.73 10.99 -3.93
CA PHE A 53 45.31 11.34 -3.84
C PHE A 53 45.06 12.81 -3.50
N GLY A 54 46.11 13.61 -3.29
CA GLY A 54 46.00 15.00 -2.83
C GLY A 54 45.84 15.10 -1.32
N GLU A 55 46.55 16.05 -0.70
CA GLU A 55 46.63 16.20 0.76
C GLU A 55 45.27 16.53 1.41
N ASP A 56 44.40 17.24 0.69
CA ASP A 56 43.06 17.61 1.15
C ASP A 56 42.12 16.40 1.28
N ASN A 57 42.19 15.45 0.35
CA ASN A 57 41.37 14.24 0.36
C ASN A 57 41.76 13.30 1.50
N VAL A 58 43.06 13.15 1.77
CA VAL A 58 43.56 12.35 2.89
C VAL A 58 43.14 12.98 4.23
N ARG A 59 43.17 14.31 4.32
CA ARG A 59 42.75 15.06 5.52
C ARG A 59 41.23 15.00 5.74
N ALA A 60 40.43 14.91 4.67
CA ALA A 60 38.98 14.72 4.73
C ALA A 60 38.59 13.33 5.30
N VAL A 61 39.24 12.27 4.81
CA VAL A 61 39.04 10.89 5.29
C VAL A 61 39.43 10.74 6.78
N GLN A 62 40.53 11.37 7.21
CA GLN A 62 40.90 11.40 8.63
C GLN A 62 39.86 12.11 9.51
N LYS A 63 39.29 13.23 9.04
CA LYS A 63 38.22 13.94 9.76
C LYS A 63 36.93 13.11 9.85
N PHE A 64 36.60 12.34 8.81
CA PHE A 64 35.43 11.45 8.79
C PHE A 64 35.50 10.38 9.89
N PHE A 65 36.61 9.64 9.99
CA PHE A 65 36.76 8.59 11.02
C PHE A 65 36.83 9.15 12.44
N SER A 66 37.48 10.31 12.65
CA SER A 66 37.51 10.98 13.96
C SER A 66 36.11 11.38 14.46
N ARG A 67 35.21 11.78 13.54
CA ARG A 67 33.84 12.20 13.87
C ARG A 67 32.90 11.02 14.10
N MET A 68 33.14 9.89 13.42
CA MET A 68 32.33 8.67 13.56
C MET A 68 32.51 8.01 14.94
N THR A 69 33.73 8.07 15.50
CA THR A 69 34.05 7.52 16.84
C THR A 69 33.52 8.34 18.01
N GLU A 70 33.15 9.61 17.81
CA GLU A 70 32.68 10.51 18.88
C GLU A 70 31.15 10.56 19.03
N ARG A 71 30.36 10.01 18.09
CA ARG A 71 28.90 10.24 18.00
C ARG A 71 27.97 9.07 18.35
N PHE A 72 28.47 7.98 18.95
CA PHE A 72 27.60 6.97 19.57
C PHE A 72 27.20 7.38 21.00
N VAL A 73 26.38 8.44 21.14
CA VAL A 73 25.60 8.75 22.37
C VAL A 73 24.32 9.51 21.96
N PHE A 74 23.15 8.86 22.16
CA PHE A 74 21.74 9.33 22.23
C PHE A 74 21.25 10.62 21.53
N GLY A 75 20.11 10.54 20.83
CA GLY A 75 19.17 11.67 20.63
C GLY A 75 18.44 11.70 19.27
N VAL A 76 17.11 11.95 19.28
CA VAL A 76 16.12 11.61 18.22
C VAL A 76 15.89 12.68 17.14
N ASP A 77 16.49 13.87 17.21
CA ASP A 77 16.38 14.88 16.12
C ASP A 77 17.32 14.63 14.92
N VAL A 78 17.98 13.48 14.93
CA VAL A 78 19.08 13.13 14.04
C VAL A 78 18.59 12.39 12.79
N LEU A 79 17.32 11.99 12.67
CA LEU A 79 16.89 11.06 11.59
C LEU A 79 16.71 11.72 10.21
N VAL A 80 16.16 12.94 10.11
CA VAL A 80 16.10 13.66 8.82
C VAL A 80 17.49 14.09 8.37
N GLU A 81 18.34 14.49 9.33
CA GLU A 81 19.74 14.77 9.09
C GLU A 81 20.53 13.48 8.77
N THR A 82 20.12 12.31 9.25
CA THR A 82 20.82 11.03 9.03
C THR A 82 20.37 10.32 7.78
N VAL A 83 19.12 10.43 7.37
CA VAL A 83 18.69 9.96 6.04
C VAL A 83 19.31 10.84 4.97
N TRP A 84 19.28 12.18 5.13
CA TRP A 84 19.99 13.07 4.21
C TRP A 84 21.51 12.91 4.26
N ARG A 85 22.12 12.67 5.44
CA ARG A 85 23.58 12.49 5.58
C ARG A 85 24.05 11.09 5.18
N ILE A 86 23.30 10.02 5.40
CA ILE A 86 23.62 8.69 4.83
C ILE A 86 23.40 8.72 3.32
N TRP A 87 22.37 9.41 2.84
CA TRP A 87 22.11 9.62 1.42
C TRP A 87 23.25 10.42 0.76
N THR A 88 23.60 11.59 1.29
CA THR A 88 24.71 12.40 0.79
C THR A 88 26.08 11.75 1.02
N ASP A 89 26.32 11.04 2.12
CA ASP A 89 27.57 10.32 2.36
C ASP A 89 27.72 9.11 1.41
N LEU A 90 26.63 8.38 1.12
CA LEU A 90 26.61 7.29 0.13
C LEU A 90 26.85 7.85 -1.27
N LEU A 91 26.22 8.97 -1.61
CA LEU A 91 26.34 9.63 -2.90
C LEU A 91 27.68 10.35 -3.11
N ASP A 92 28.26 10.96 -2.07
CA ASP A 92 29.61 11.56 -2.09
C ASP A 92 30.69 10.48 -2.26
N VAL A 93 30.51 9.32 -1.62
CA VAL A 93 31.37 8.14 -1.82
C VAL A 93 31.24 7.58 -3.25
N LEU A 94 30.09 7.75 -3.88
CA LEU A 94 29.81 7.34 -5.27
C LEU A 94 30.06 8.45 -6.31
N GLY A 95 30.32 9.69 -5.89
CA GLY A 95 30.54 10.86 -6.75
C GLY A 95 29.30 11.38 -7.47
N ILE A 96 28.13 11.35 -6.83
CA ILE A 96 26.83 11.69 -7.44
C ILE A 96 26.21 12.91 -6.73
N ASP A 97 26.07 14.05 -7.41
CA ASP A 97 25.32 15.23 -6.92
C ASP A 97 23.79 15.00 -7.03
N ALA A 98 23.22 14.06 -6.25
CA ALA A 98 21.91 13.49 -6.58
C ALA A 98 20.67 14.17 -5.96
N ASN A 99 19.77 14.62 -6.85
CA ASN A 99 18.35 14.84 -6.56
C ASN A 99 17.56 13.50 -6.53
N TYR A 100 16.31 13.52 -6.06
CA TYR A 100 15.47 12.31 -5.95
C TYR A 100 15.35 11.51 -7.26
N ASN A 101 15.35 12.18 -8.43
CA ASN A 101 15.24 11.47 -9.70
C ASN A 101 16.49 10.63 -9.99
N GLU A 102 17.69 11.08 -9.60
CA GLU A 102 18.91 10.29 -9.75
C GLU A 102 18.92 9.07 -8.82
N LEU A 103 18.41 9.21 -7.59
CA LEU A 103 18.17 8.06 -6.69
C LEU A 103 17.23 7.04 -7.33
N TYR A 104 16.12 7.53 -7.86
CA TYR A 104 15.13 6.71 -8.52
C TYR A 104 15.77 5.93 -9.68
N GLN A 105 16.51 6.62 -10.56
CA GLN A 105 17.21 5.98 -11.68
C GLN A 105 18.22 4.94 -11.19
N TRP A 106 19.02 5.25 -10.17
CA TRP A 106 19.96 4.28 -9.59
C TRP A 106 19.22 3.07 -9.03
N SER A 107 18.16 3.28 -8.24
CA SER A 107 17.38 2.20 -7.62
C SER A 107 16.70 1.27 -8.63
N VAL A 108 16.40 1.76 -9.83
CA VAL A 108 15.82 0.96 -10.92
C VAL A 108 16.89 0.23 -11.73
N ASN A 109 17.99 0.93 -12.07
CA ASN A 109 19.07 0.37 -12.88
C ASN A 109 19.91 -0.66 -12.11
N PHE A 110 20.06 -0.46 -10.81
CA PHE A 110 20.79 -1.30 -9.87
C PHE A 110 19.85 -1.85 -8.78
N TYR A 111 18.67 -2.34 -9.21
CA TYR A 111 17.64 -2.81 -8.29
C TYR A 111 18.12 -3.91 -7.32
N PRO A 112 18.98 -4.89 -7.69
CA PRO A 112 19.45 -5.87 -6.72
C PRO A 112 20.34 -5.24 -5.65
N GLU A 113 21.21 -4.30 -6.03
CA GLU A 113 22.04 -3.55 -5.09
C GLU A 113 21.17 -2.69 -4.17
N PHE A 114 20.20 -1.95 -4.71
CA PHE A 114 19.24 -1.19 -3.90
C PHE A 114 18.54 -2.06 -2.85
N TRP A 115 18.02 -3.22 -3.26
CA TRP A 115 17.29 -4.11 -2.34
C TRP A 115 18.20 -4.76 -1.30
N GLY A 116 19.45 -5.09 -1.65
CA GLY A 116 20.46 -5.56 -0.70
C GLY A 116 20.81 -4.50 0.35
N GLU A 117 21.08 -3.27 -0.07
CA GLU A 117 21.35 -2.16 0.85
C GLU A 117 20.12 -1.82 1.72
N PHE A 118 18.92 -1.87 1.13
CA PHE A 118 17.69 -1.59 1.87
C PHE A 118 17.35 -2.68 2.89
N TRP A 119 17.67 -3.94 2.61
CA TRP A 119 17.56 -5.03 3.58
C TRP A 119 18.35 -4.72 4.86
N ASP A 120 19.61 -4.28 4.72
CA ASP A 120 20.46 -3.92 5.84
C ASP A 120 19.97 -2.65 6.55
N PHE A 121 19.62 -1.62 5.77
CA PHE A 121 19.15 -0.34 6.29
C PHE A 121 17.84 -0.46 7.08
N SER A 122 16.89 -1.28 6.61
CA SER A 122 15.58 -1.44 7.22
C SER A 122 15.61 -2.23 8.54
N GLY A 123 16.75 -2.87 8.86
CA GLY A 123 16.93 -3.64 10.09
C GLY A 123 15.95 -4.81 10.17
N ILE A 124 15.74 -5.51 9.05
CA ILE A 124 14.95 -6.75 9.02
C ILE A 124 15.60 -7.77 9.96
N VAL A 125 14.78 -8.38 10.81
CA VAL A 125 15.15 -9.50 11.68
C VAL A 125 15.04 -10.79 10.88
N TYR A 126 16.10 -11.58 10.90
CA TYR A 126 16.21 -12.85 10.20
C TYR A 126 17.08 -13.82 11.02
N SER A 127 16.85 -15.11 10.85
CA SER A 127 17.69 -16.18 11.44
C SER A 127 18.80 -16.64 10.50
N GLN A 128 18.60 -16.47 9.19
CA GLN A 128 19.60 -16.77 8.16
C GLN A 128 19.57 -15.67 7.10
N THR A 129 20.76 -15.17 6.74
CA THR A 129 20.91 -14.19 5.66
C THR A 129 20.74 -14.83 4.28
N TYR A 130 20.63 -14.00 3.25
CA TYR A 130 20.53 -14.44 1.86
C TYR A 130 21.90 -14.74 1.24
N ASP A 131 21.91 -15.66 0.27
CA ASP A 131 23.06 -15.95 -0.60
C ASP A 131 23.06 -15.05 -1.85
N GLU A 132 21.86 -14.68 -2.32
CA GLU A 132 21.65 -13.88 -3.53
C GLU A 132 20.38 -13.03 -3.38
N VAL A 133 20.45 -11.73 -3.71
CA VAL A 133 19.30 -10.81 -3.60
C VAL A 133 18.20 -11.15 -4.59
N VAL A 134 18.54 -11.49 -5.83
CA VAL A 134 17.56 -11.83 -6.87
C VAL A 134 18.23 -12.61 -8.00
N ASP A 135 17.54 -13.64 -8.50
CA ASP A 135 17.95 -14.36 -9.70
C ASP A 135 17.85 -13.46 -10.94
N ARG A 136 19.00 -12.91 -11.37
CA ARG A 136 19.07 -11.99 -12.51
C ARG A 136 18.87 -12.68 -13.87
N SER A 137 18.82 -14.02 -13.92
CA SER A 137 18.57 -14.76 -15.16
C SER A 137 17.08 -14.76 -15.55
N LYS A 138 16.21 -14.37 -14.63
CA LYS A 138 14.75 -14.35 -14.78
C LYS A 138 14.22 -12.93 -14.96
N SER A 139 13.23 -12.79 -15.85
CA SER A 139 12.51 -11.54 -16.05
C SER A 139 11.37 -11.37 -15.03
N ILE A 140 10.70 -10.22 -15.05
CA ILE A 140 9.50 -9.99 -14.21
C ILE A 140 8.39 -11.02 -14.52
N ALA A 141 8.31 -11.49 -15.76
CA ALA A 141 7.34 -12.50 -16.19
C ALA A 141 7.65 -13.91 -15.65
N ASP A 142 8.91 -14.19 -15.28
CA ASP A 142 9.35 -15.50 -14.79
C ASP A 142 9.31 -15.62 -13.26
N ILE A 143 8.99 -14.51 -12.57
CA ILE A 143 8.94 -14.40 -11.10
C ILE A 143 10.28 -14.84 -10.47
N PRO A 144 11.31 -13.97 -10.47
CA PRO A 144 12.61 -14.34 -9.94
C PRO A 144 12.52 -14.65 -8.45
N GLU A 145 13.36 -15.56 -7.98
CA GLU A 145 13.51 -15.81 -6.55
C GLU A 145 14.25 -14.63 -5.92
N TRP A 146 13.70 -14.09 -4.84
CA TRP A 146 14.27 -12.96 -4.10
C TRP A 146 14.86 -13.44 -2.77
N PHE A 147 16.01 -12.87 -2.40
CA PHE A 147 16.75 -13.13 -1.16
C PHE A 147 16.91 -14.62 -0.87
N LYS A 148 17.32 -15.36 -1.91
CA LYS A 148 17.49 -16.81 -1.88
C LYS A 148 18.39 -17.22 -0.71
N GLY A 149 18.00 -18.27 0.00
CA GLY A 149 18.72 -18.76 1.18
C GLY A 149 18.30 -18.11 2.51
N SER A 150 17.68 -16.93 2.49
CA SER A 150 17.28 -16.25 3.73
C SER A 150 16.15 -16.98 4.47
N ARG A 151 16.10 -16.78 5.79
CA ARG A 151 15.05 -17.26 6.68
C ARG A 151 14.62 -16.15 7.64
N LEU A 152 13.33 -15.81 7.62
CA LEU A 152 12.75 -14.74 8.42
C LEU A 152 11.31 -15.07 8.81
N ASN A 153 10.73 -14.27 9.70
CA ASN A 153 9.29 -14.28 9.97
C ASN A 153 8.70 -12.86 9.90
N TYR A 154 7.54 -12.73 9.23
CA TYR A 154 6.86 -11.45 9.09
C TYR A 154 6.39 -10.90 10.46
N ALA A 155 5.74 -11.72 11.28
CA ALA A 155 5.23 -11.29 12.58
C ALA A 155 6.36 -10.94 13.56
N GLU A 156 7.48 -11.65 13.52
CA GLU A 156 8.67 -11.31 14.31
C GLU A 156 9.17 -9.89 14.01
N ASN A 157 9.21 -9.53 12.72
CA ASN A 157 9.64 -8.21 12.29
C ASN A 157 8.68 -7.09 12.73
N LEU A 158 7.38 -7.35 12.76
CA LEU A 158 6.39 -6.41 13.27
C LEU A 158 6.45 -6.30 14.80
N LEU A 159 6.81 -7.37 15.50
CA LEU A 159 6.84 -7.44 16.97
C LEU A 159 8.25 -7.28 17.56
N LYS A 160 9.22 -6.77 16.77
CA LYS A 160 10.64 -6.66 17.18
C LYS A 160 10.91 -5.59 18.25
N HIS A 161 10.02 -4.61 18.38
CA HIS A 161 10.18 -3.49 19.31
C HIS A 161 9.95 -3.92 20.76
N LYS A 162 10.90 -3.62 21.65
CA LYS A 162 10.94 -4.10 23.04
C LYS A 162 10.35 -3.13 24.07
N GLU A 163 9.85 -1.99 23.61
CA GLU A 163 9.20 -0.96 24.46
C GLU A 163 7.81 -1.43 24.90
N ASN A 164 7.77 -2.31 25.90
CA ASN A 164 6.56 -3.04 26.27
C ASN A 164 5.37 -2.18 26.64
N ASP A 165 5.61 -1.02 27.26
CA ASP A 165 4.56 -0.13 27.77
C ASP A 165 4.08 0.88 26.71
N LYS A 166 4.73 0.94 25.56
CA LYS A 166 4.32 1.78 24.46
C LYS A 166 3.08 1.23 23.79
N ILE A 167 2.13 2.09 23.43
CA ILE A 167 0.93 1.70 22.71
C ILE A 167 1.31 1.23 21.30
N ALA A 168 0.91 0.01 20.94
CA ALA A 168 1.00 -0.50 19.57
C ALA A 168 -0.29 -0.20 18.80
N LEU A 169 -1.46 -0.42 19.41
CA LEU A 169 -2.76 -0.30 18.76
C LEU A 169 -3.71 0.56 19.59
N TYR A 170 -4.41 1.46 18.93
CA TYR A 170 -5.62 2.12 19.39
C TYR A 170 -6.80 1.54 18.60
N ALA A 171 -7.87 1.14 19.27
CA ALA A 171 -9.10 0.72 18.60
C ALA A 171 -10.26 1.65 18.96
N ALA A 172 -10.83 2.25 17.92
CA ALA A 172 -11.99 3.12 17.98
C ALA A 172 -13.14 2.50 17.18
N ARG A 173 -14.36 2.61 17.69
CA ARG A 173 -15.54 2.05 17.04
C ARG A 173 -16.68 3.06 17.03
N GLU A 174 -17.45 3.04 15.95
CA GLU A 174 -18.68 3.83 15.86
C GLU A 174 -19.63 3.55 17.03
N GLY A 175 -20.19 4.61 17.60
CA GLY A 175 -21.13 4.52 18.73
C GLY A 175 -20.48 4.14 20.07
N LYS A 176 -19.14 4.12 20.17
CA LYS A 176 -18.42 3.94 21.43
C LYS A 176 -17.47 5.11 21.66
N GLU A 177 -17.62 5.74 22.82
CA GLU A 177 -16.73 6.83 23.22
C GLU A 177 -15.35 6.31 23.64
N ASP A 178 -15.26 5.13 24.24
CA ASP A 178 -13.99 4.57 24.71
C ASP A 178 -13.10 4.11 23.54
N VAL A 179 -11.81 4.44 23.64
CA VAL A 179 -10.75 3.92 22.76
C VAL A 179 -9.96 2.90 23.54
N ILE A 180 -9.94 1.66 23.05
CA ILE A 180 -9.14 0.58 23.63
C ILE A 180 -7.69 0.81 23.20
N LYS A 181 -6.76 0.63 24.15
CA LYS A 181 -5.32 0.77 23.91
C LYS A 181 -4.67 -0.57 24.19
N VAL A 182 -3.83 -1.04 23.29
CA VAL A 182 -3.04 -2.27 23.42
C VAL A 182 -1.59 -1.90 23.27
N THR A 183 -0.79 -2.22 24.29
CA THR A 183 0.64 -2.01 24.30
C THR A 183 1.38 -3.04 23.44
N PHE A 184 2.64 -2.78 23.06
CA PHE A 184 3.48 -3.78 22.40
C PHE A 184 3.67 -5.04 23.27
N GLY A 185 3.69 -4.89 24.59
CA GLY A 185 3.78 -6.02 25.52
C GLY A 185 2.52 -6.88 25.53
N GLU A 186 1.34 -6.26 25.56
CA GLU A 186 0.04 -6.96 25.48
C GLU A 186 -0.14 -7.63 24.12
N LEU A 187 0.10 -6.91 23.02
CA LEU A 187 -0.02 -7.46 21.67
C LEU A 187 0.82 -8.73 21.48
N ARG A 188 2.06 -8.77 22.00
CA ARG A 188 2.89 -9.98 21.94
C ARG A 188 2.32 -11.14 22.74
N LYS A 189 1.74 -10.87 23.92
CA LYS A 189 1.10 -11.91 24.75
C LYS A 189 -0.15 -12.47 24.08
N ASP A 190 -0.98 -11.59 23.50
CA ASP A 190 -2.21 -12.00 22.84
C ASP A 190 -1.90 -12.78 21.56
N VAL A 191 -0.95 -12.31 20.75
CA VAL A 191 -0.45 -13.05 19.58
C VAL A 191 0.11 -14.42 19.97
N ALA A 192 0.85 -14.53 21.08
CA ALA A 192 1.33 -15.82 21.60
C ALA A 192 0.18 -16.77 21.91
N LEU A 193 -0.90 -16.26 22.51
CA LEU A 193 -2.05 -17.05 22.89
C LEU A 193 -2.85 -17.52 21.67
N PHE A 194 -3.09 -16.65 20.70
CA PHE A 194 -3.70 -17.02 19.42
C PHE A 194 -2.86 -18.08 18.69
N ALA A 195 -1.54 -17.88 18.60
CA ALA A 195 -0.63 -18.82 17.94
C ALA A 195 -0.64 -20.19 18.63
N ALA A 196 -0.61 -20.23 19.96
CA ALA A 196 -0.67 -21.47 20.74
C ALA A 196 -2.01 -22.21 20.53
N ALA A 197 -3.13 -21.49 20.53
CA ALA A 197 -4.45 -22.07 20.26
C ALA A 197 -4.55 -22.63 18.82
N MET A 198 -4.04 -21.91 17.82
CA MET A 198 -3.97 -22.39 16.44
C MET A 198 -3.10 -23.66 16.31
N ARG A 199 -1.92 -23.69 16.96
CA ARG A 199 -1.07 -24.89 16.99
C ARG A 199 -1.77 -26.06 17.69
N LYS A 200 -2.50 -25.80 18.79
CA LYS A 200 -3.26 -26.83 19.51
C LYS A 200 -4.40 -27.41 18.67
N MET A 201 -5.06 -26.57 17.87
CA MET A 201 -6.05 -26.98 16.87
C MET A 201 -5.42 -27.84 15.76
N GLY A 202 -4.12 -27.70 15.50
CA GLY A 202 -3.39 -28.45 14.48
C GLY A 202 -3.10 -27.66 13.20
N ILE A 203 -3.19 -26.34 13.24
CA ILE A 203 -2.75 -25.47 12.13
C ILE A 203 -1.23 -25.62 11.95
N LYS A 204 -0.82 -25.86 10.71
CA LYS A 204 0.58 -26.01 10.31
C LYS A 204 0.99 -24.93 9.31
N THR A 205 2.28 -24.81 9.07
CA THR A 205 2.84 -23.97 8.00
C THR A 205 2.17 -24.29 6.66
N GLY A 206 1.68 -23.27 5.95
CA GLY A 206 0.98 -23.39 4.67
C GLY A 206 -0.53 -23.63 4.76
N ASP A 207 -1.09 -23.89 5.95
CA ASP A 207 -2.54 -23.93 6.13
C ASP A 207 -3.13 -22.52 6.00
N ARG A 208 -4.36 -22.43 5.49
CA ARG A 208 -5.05 -21.14 5.32
C ARG A 208 -5.93 -20.85 6.52
N VAL A 209 -5.74 -19.66 7.09
CA VAL A 209 -6.54 -19.10 8.18
C VAL A 209 -7.19 -17.83 7.64
N VAL A 210 -8.50 -17.70 7.85
CA VAL A 210 -9.27 -16.59 7.26
C VAL A 210 -10.02 -15.75 8.28
N GLY A 211 -10.16 -14.46 7.98
CA GLY A 211 -10.98 -13.53 8.76
C GLY A 211 -12.19 -13.03 7.97
N TYR A 212 -13.38 -13.12 8.56
CA TYR A 212 -14.56 -12.37 8.16
C TYR A 212 -14.81 -11.28 9.20
N LEU A 213 -13.88 -10.32 9.26
CA LEU A 213 -13.65 -9.48 10.42
C LEU A 213 -13.58 -7.98 10.07
N PRO A 214 -14.03 -7.10 10.98
CA PRO A 214 -13.86 -5.66 10.84
C PRO A 214 -12.39 -5.23 11.06
N ASN A 215 -12.11 -3.94 10.97
CA ASN A 215 -10.81 -3.37 11.32
C ASN A 215 -10.68 -3.20 12.84
N CYS A 216 -10.32 -4.28 13.55
CA CYS A 216 -10.21 -4.31 15.01
C CYS A 216 -8.94 -5.03 15.50
N ILE A 217 -8.68 -4.96 16.81
CA ILE A 217 -7.52 -5.56 17.49
C ILE A 217 -7.41 -7.05 17.18
N GLN A 218 -8.50 -7.80 17.30
CA GLN A 218 -8.50 -9.25 17.11
C GLN A 218 -8.15 -9.66 15.67
N THR A 219 -8.45 -8.81 14.68
CA THR A 219 -8.03 -9.03 13.30
C THR A 219 -6.50 -8.96 13.17
N VAL A 220 -5.87 -8.02 13.87
CA VAL A 220 -4.41 -7.89 13.90
C VAL A 220 -3.77 -9.07 14.64
N GLU A 221 -4.31 -9.43 15.80
CA GLU A 221 -3.82 -10.55 16.61
C GLU A 221 -3.89 -11.88 15.87
N ALA A 222 -5.05 -12.20 15.27
CA ALA A 222 -5.25 -13.43 14.50
C ALA A 222 -4.32 -13.49 13.28
N MET A 223 -4.15 -12.38 12.58
CA MET A 223 -3.26 -12.31 11.42
C MET A 223 -1.79 -12.48 11.81
N LEU A 224 -1.32 -11.78 12.84
CA LEU A 224 0.05 -11.91 13.33
C LEU A 224 0.32 -13.32 13.88
N ALA A 225 -0.64 -13.92 14.58
CA ALA A 225 -0.54 -15.29 15.05
C ALA A 225 -0.43 -16.29 13.89
N ALA A 226 -1.29 -16.17 12.87
CA ALA A 226 -1.21 -17.01 11.67
C ALA A 226 0.15 -16.85 10.98
N ALA A 227 0.63 -15.62 10.79
CA ALA A 227 1.93 -15.34 10.20
C ALA A 227 3.10 -15.87 11.05
N SER A 228 3.00 -15.81 12.39
CA SER A 228 4.05 -16.31 13.29
C SER A 228 4.28 -17.81 13.17
N ILE A 229 3.21 -18.58 12.88
CA ILE A 229 3.26 -20.04 12.75
C ILE A 229 3.40 -20.51 11.29
N GLY A 230 3.60 -19.57 10.35
CA GLY A 230 3.74 -19.86 8.93
C GLY A 230 2.44 -20.22 8.20
N ALA A 231 1.28 -20.00 8.83
CA ALA A 231 0.00 -20.11 8.15
C ALA A 231 -0.21 -18.92 7.20
N ILE A 232 -1.06 -19.10 6.20
CA ILE A 232 -1.35 -18.12 5.17
C ILE A 232 -2.64 -17.40 5.53
N TRP A 233 -2.58 -16.08 5.68
CA TRP A 233 -3.72 -15.26 6.06
C TRP A 233 -4.51 -14.76 4.84
N SER A 234 -5.83 -14.75 4.96
CA SER A 234 -6.71 -14.07 4.00
C SER A 234 -7.91 -13.47 4.72
N ALA A 235 -8.44 -12.35 4.25
CA ALA A 235 -9.57 -11.71 4.94
C ALA A 235 -10.57 -11.08 3.98
N THR A 236 -11.82 -11.00 4.45
CA THR A 236 -12.92 -10.23 3.86
C THR A 236 -13.58 -9.42 4.96
N SER A 237 -14.05 -8.22 4.66
CA SER A 237 -14.73 -7.36 5.62
C SER A 237 -16.21 -7.75 5.80
N PRO A 238 -16.84 -7.48 6.97
CA PRO A 238 -18.17 -7.98 7.30
C PRO A 238 -19.31 -7.45 6.43
N ASP A 239 -19.07 -6.41 5.64
CA ASP A 239 -19.97 -5.83 4.65
C ASP A 239 -20.12 -6.70 3.39
N PHE A 240 -19.20 -7.64 3.14
CA PHE A 240 -19.35 -8.60 2.04
C PHE A 240 -20.63 -9.44 2.23
N GLY A 241 -21.24 -9.84 1.11
CA GLY A 241 -22.32 -10.82 1.08
C GLY A 241 -21.80 -12.26 0.98
N VAL A 242 -22.66 -13.23 1.28
CA VAL A 242 -22.32 -14.68 1.28
C VAL A 242 -21.59 -15.10 0.00
N ASN A 243 -22.14 -14.80 -1.17
CA ASN A 243 -21.53 -15.17 -2.45
C ASN A 243 -20.17 -14.50 -2.66
N GLY A 244 -20.04 -13.22 -2.30
CA GLY A 244 -18.78 -12.49 -2.43
C GLY A 244 -17.66 -13.10 -1.58
N VAL A 245 -18.01 -13.66 -0.42
CA VAL A 245 -17.09 -14.40 0.45
C VAL A 245 -16.78 -15.78 -0.12
N LEU A 246 -17.80 -16.55 -0.51
CA LEU A 246 -17.61 -17.90 -1.05
C LEU A 246 -16.80 -17.90 -2.34
N ASP A 247 -17.04 -16.95 -3.25
CA ASP A 247 -16.27 -16.76 -4.49
C ASP A 247 -14.77 -16.53 -4.23
N ARG A 248 -14.37 -16.17 -3.01
CA ARG A 248 -12.99 -15.92 -2.60
C ARG A 248 -12.45 -17.07 -1.75
N ILE A 249 -13.06 -17.27 -0.58
CA ILE A 249 -12.57 -18.13 0.48
C ILE A 249 -12.66 -19.62 0.08
N SER A 250 -13.67 -20.03 -0.69
CA SER A 250 -13.77 -21.44 -1.11
C SER A 250 -12.62 -21.87 -2.00
N GLN A 251 -12.02 -20.95 -2.77
CA GLN A 251 -10.89 -21.25 -3.66
C GLN A 251 -9.65 -21.72 -2.89
N ILE A 252 -9.51 -21.33 -1.62
CA ILE A 252 -8.28 -21.55 -0.85
C ILE A 252 -8.43 -22.60 0.25
N GLN A 253 -9.62 -23.20 0.40
CA GLN A 253 -9.92 -24.29 1.33
C GLN A 253 -9.31 -24.07 2.73
N PRO A 254 -9.80 -23.07 3.50
CA PRO A 254 -9.24 -22.76 4.81
C PRO A 254 -9.69 -23.76 5.87
N LYS A 255 -8.86 -23.93 6.91
CA LYS A 255 -9.17 -24.78 8.06
C LYS A 255 -9.83 -24.03 9.21
N LEU A 256 -9.56 -22.74 9.33
CA LEU A 256 -9.99 -21.90 10.43
C LEU A 256 -10.52 -20.56 9.91
N ILE A 257 -11.71 -20.17 10.39
CA ILE A 257 -12.28 -18.85 10.16
C ILE A 257 -12.53 -18.12 11.49
N PHE A 258 -12.12 -16.86 11.56
CA PHE A 258 -12.53 -15.93 12.61
C PHE A 258 -13.62 -15.01 12.09
N SER A 259 -14.63 -14.73 12.91
CA SER A 259 -15.72 -13.81 12.55
C SER A 259 -16.25 -13.09 13.79
N VAL A 260 -16.91 -11.96 13.57
CA VAL A 260 -17.73 -11.29 14.61
C VAL A 260 -19.20 -11.71 14.49
N GLU A 261 -19.99 -11.48 15.52
CA GLU A 261 -21.44 -11.68 15.51
C GLU A 261 -22.19 -10.53 14.83
N ALA A 262 -21.69 -9.31 14.94
CA ALA A 262 -22.29 -8.10 14.39
C ALA A 262 -21.26 -6.98 14.23
N VAL A 263 -21.60 -5.93 13.49
CA VAL A 263 -20.85 -4.67 13.43
C VAL A 263 -21.79 -3.48 13.55
N ILE A 264 -21.29 -2.32 13.96
CA ILE A 264 -22.04 -1.06 13.92
C ILE A 264 -21.50 -0.25 12.74
N TYR A 265 -22.39 0.14 11.84
CA TYR A 265 -22.04 1.00 10.71
C TYR A 265 -23.19 1.94 10.37
N ASN A 266 -22.91 3.23 10.29
CA ASN A 266 -23.86 4.28 9.93
C ASN A 266 -25.07 4.32 10.87
N GLY A 267 -24.80 4.27 12.17
CA GLY A 267 -25.73 4.36 13.29
C GLY A 267 -26.57 3.10 13.51
N LYS A 268 -26.26 2.01 12.80
CA LYS A 268 -27.07 0.78 12.81
C LYS A 268 -26.21 -0.43 13.12
N GLU A 269 -26.76 -1.33 13.91
CA GLU A 269 -26.21 -2.66 14.11
C GLU A 269 -26.57 -3.55 12.92
N HIS A 270 -25.57 -4.27 12.40
CA HIS A 270 -25.70 -5.22 11.30
C HIS A 270 -25.32 -6.60 11.82
N CYS A 271 -26.33 -7.44 12.10
CA CYS A 271 -26.11 -8.83 12.49
C CYS A 271 -25.42 -9.60 11.36
N HIS A 272 -24.42 -10.40 11.74
CA HIS A 272 -23.54 -11.09 10.82
C HIS A 272 -23.70 -12.61 10.83
N LEU A 273 -24.32 -13.17 11.88
CA LEU A 273 -24.38 -14.61 12.13
C LEU A 273 -25.08 -15.41 11.03
N GLU A 274 -26.17 -14.91 10.44
CA GLU A 274 -26.87 -15.60 9.36
C GLU A 274 -26.03 -15.71 8.09
N LYS A 275 -25.28 -14.66 7.76
CA LYS A 275 -24.31 -14.66 6.65
C LYS A 275 -23.19 -15.64 6.95
N LEU A 276 -22.62 -15.59 8.15
CA LEU A 276 -21.58 -16.51 8.60
C LEU A 276 -22.03 -17.96 8.51
N GLN A 277 -23.23 -18.28 8.99
CA GLN A 277 -23.80 -19.64 8.89
C GLN A 277 -23.85 -20.13 7.44
N SER A 278 -24.29 -19.25 6.53
CA SER A 278 -24.40 -19.57 5.10
C SER A 278 -23.02 -19.76 4.45
N VAL A 279 -22.03 -18.94 4.81
CA VAL A 279 -20.64 -19.08 4.36
C VAL A 279 -20.05 -20.40 4.85
N VAL A 280 -20.18 -20.73 6.14
CA VAL A 280 -19.63 -21.96 6.74
C VAL A 280 -20.17 -23.22 6.05
N LYS A 281 -21.46 -23.24 5.67
CA LYS A 281 -22.04 -24.36 4.91
C LYS A 281 -21.41 -24.55 3.52
N GLY A 282 -20.84 -23.50 2.93
CA GLY A 282 -20.14 -23.54 1.65
C GLY A 282 -18.65 -23.84 1.74
N LEU A 283 -18.12 -24.10 2.95
CA LEU A 283 -16.69 -24.37 3.19
C LEU A 283 -16.54 -25.78 3.82
N PRO A 284 -16.57 -26.86 3.01
CA PRO A 284 -16.58 -28.23 3.53
C PRO A 284 -15.30 -28.63 4.28
N ASP A 285 -14.16 -28.02 3.95
CA ASP A 285 -12.85 -28.31 4.56
C ASP A 285 -12.61 -27.56 5.88
N LEU A 286 -13.59 -26.79 6.34
CA LEU A 286 -13.46 -25.93 7.52
C LEU A 286 -13.61 -26.72 8.82
N GLU A 287 -12.55 -26.74 9.62
CA GLU A 287 -12.47 -27.51 10.86
C GLU A 287 -12.98 -26.73 12.09
N LYS A 288 -12.86 -25.39 12.07
CA LYS A 288 -13.28 -24.54 13.20
C LYS A 288 -13.76 -23.16 12.77
N VAL A 289 -14.79 -22.68 13.46
CA VAL A 289 -15.29 -21.30 13.38
C VAL A 289 -15.11 -20.65 14.74
N VAL A 290 -14.39 -19.54 14.79
CA VAL A 290 -14.19 -18.77 16.03
C VAL A 290 -14.99 -17.48 15.94
N VAL A 291 -15.98 -17.34 16.82
CA VAL A 291 -16.84 -16.15 16.89
C VAL A 291 -16.37 -15.23 18.01
N ILE A 292 -16.17 -13.96 17.68
CA ILE A 292 -15.72 -12.90 18.59
C ILE A 292 -16.96 -12.10 19.02
N PRO A 293 -17.34 -12.12 20.31
CA PRO A 293 -18.33 -11.19 20.84
C PRO A 293 -17.83 -9.75 20.68
N TYR A 294 -18.41 -9.02 19.73
CA TYR A 294 -17.92 -7.72 19.31
C TYR A 294 -18.85 -6.59 19.75
N VAL A 295 -20.11 -6.58 19.32
CA VAL A 295 -21.12 -5.57 19.66
C VAL A 295 -21.87 -5.94 20.94
N SER A 296 -22.33 -7.18 21.03
CA SER A 296 -23.14 -7.71 22.13
C SER A 296 -22.30 -8.52 23.12
N PRO A 297 -22.70 -8.56 24.41
CA PRO A 297 -22.13 -9.51 25.37
C PRO A 297 -22.32 -10.96 24.92
N LYS A 298 -21.35 -11.82 25.21
CA LYS A 298 -21.29 -13.25 24.81
C LYS A 298 -22.59 -14.00 25.11
N GLU A 299 -23.23 -13.71 26.25
CA GLU A 299 -24.44 -14.39 26.73
C GLU A 299 -25.66 -14.17 25.83
N LYS A 300 -25.64 -13.14 24.97
CA LYS A 300 -26.74 -12.80 24.05
C LYS A 300 -26.54 -13.35 22.64
N ILE A 301 -25.43 -14.05 22.39
CA ILE A 301 -25.03 -14.50 21.06
C ILE A 301 -25.31 -16.00 20.93
N ASP A 302 -26.15 -16.38 19.96
CA ASP A 302 -26.41 -17.78 19.63
C ASP A 302 -25.57 -18.23 18.44
N ILE A 303 -24.55 -19.05 18.70
CA ILE A 303 -23.69 -19.66 17.68
C ILE A 303 -24.06 -21.12 17.37
N LEU A 304 -25.05 -21.71 18.06
CA LEU A 304 -25.36 -23.16 17.95
C LEU A 304 -25.74 -23.59 16.53
N LYS A 305 -26.27 -22.66 15.73
CA LYS A 305 -26.66 -22.89 14.34
C LYS A 305 -25.47 -22.89 13.36
N ILE A 306 -24.28 -22.49 13.82
CA ILE A 306 -23.05 -22.39 13.04
C ILE A 306 -22.19 -23.62 13.33
N PRO A 307 -22.01 -24.53 12.34
CA PRO A 307 -21.22 -25.74 12.52
C PRO A 307 -19.80 -25.44 13.00
N ASN A 308 -19.28 -26.29 13.88
CA ASN A 308 -17.91 -26.20 14.41
C ASN A 308 -17.58 -24.84 15.08
N SER A 309 -18.58 -24.10 15.55
CA SER A 309 -18.37 -22.79 16.17
C SER A 309 -18.02 -22.87 17.65
N VAL A 310 -17.13 -21.97 18.07
CA VAL A 310 -16.74 -21.72 19.47
C VAL A 310 -16.57 -20.21 19.66
N PHE A 311 -16.67 -19.73 20.89
CA PHE A 311 -16.31 -18.35 21.19
C PHE A 311 -14.79 -18.16 21.26
N LEU A 312 -14.32 -16.93 21.05
CA LEU A 312 -12.89 -16.59 21.05
C LEU A 312 -12.20 -16.97 22.37
N ASP A 313 -12.80 -16.66 23.51
CA ASP A 313 -12.24 -16.97 24.83
C ASP A 313 -12.05 -18.48 25.05
N GLU A 314 -13.02 -19.29 24.61
CA GLU A 314 -12.96 -20.76 24.64
C GLU A 314 -11.86 -21.29 23.72
N PHE A 315 -11.73 -20.73 22.51
CA PHE A 315 -10.66 -21.09 21.58
C PHE A 315 -9.28 -20.76 22.16
N LEU A 316 -9.09 -19.55 22.67
CA LEU A 316 -7.83 -19.10 23.27
C LEU A 316 -7.47 -19.88 24.54
N ALA A 317 -8.46 -20.30 25.33
CA ALA A 317 -8.23 -21.15 26.50
C ALA A 317 -7.54 -22.47 26.15
N THR A 318 -7.73 -23.00 24.94
CA THR A 318 -7.06 -24.24 24.48
C THR A 318 -5.55 -24.07 24.33
N GLY A 319 -5.07 -22.85 24.09
CA GLY A 319 -3.64 -22.54 23.95
C GLY A 319 -2.92 -22.33 25.28
N LYS A 320 -3.63 -22.28 26.42
CA LYS A 320 -3.03 -22.10 27.74
C LYS A 320 -2.49 -23.43 28.29
N VAL A 321 -1.34 -23.37 28.96
CA VAL A 321 -0.77 -24.49 29.71
C VAL A 321 -0.66 -24.06 31.18
N GLY A 322 -1.68 -24.40 31.98
CA GLY A 322 -1.83 -23.88 33.34
C GLY A 322 -2.04 -22.35 33.36
N ASP A 323 -1.45 -21.69 34.34
CA ASP A 323 -1.55 -20.23 34.53
C ASP A 323 -0.46 -19.42 33.77
N GLN A 324 0.44 -20.11 33.05
CA GLN A 324 1.53 -19.44 32.32
C GLN A 324 1.06 -18.99 30.93
N SER A 325 1.43 -17.77 30.55
CA SER A 325 1.27 -17.29 29.18
C SER A 325 2.18 -18.08 28.24
N PRO A 326 1.70 -18.54 27.08
CA PRO A 326 2.54 -19.26 26.13
C PRO A 326 3.68 -18.37 25.63
N GLN A 327 4.82 -18.99 25.33
CA GLN A 327 5.92 -18.30 24.67
C GLN A 327 5.58 -18.09 23.20
N LEU A 328 5.82 -16.88 22.69
CA LEU A 328 5.69 -16.59 21.27
C LEU A 328 6.92 -17.12 20.52
N GLU A 329 6.69 -18.06 19.62
CA GLU A 329 7.71 -18.65 18.73
C GLU A 329 7.39 -18.32 17.28
N PHE A 330 8.41 -17.97 16.52
CA PHE A 330 8.29 -17.56 15.13
C PHE A 330 8.93 -18.59 14.21
N GLU A 331 8.14 -19.15 13.29
CA GLU A 331 8.65 -20.05 12.26
C GLU A 331 9.56 -19.27 11.31
N GLN A 332 10.80 -19.73 11.18
CA GLN A 332 11.80 -19.12 10.32
C GLN A 332 11.69 -19.69 8.92
N LEU A 333 11.12 -18.92 7.99
CA LEU A 333 10.66 -19.40 6.69
C LEU A 333 11.37 -18.70 5.54
N PRO A 334 11.43 -19.32 4.34
CA PRO A 334 12.00 -18.68 3.16
C PRO A 334 11.39 -17.30 2.88
N PHE A 335 12.17 -16.40 2.25
CA PHE A 335 11.69 -15.07 1.85
C PHE A 335 10.37 -15.10 1.07
N ASN A 336 10.26 -16.06 0.15
CA ASN A 336 9.10 -16.25 -0.72
C ASN A 336 7.93 -17.04 -0.07
N HIS A 337 8.03 -17.39 1.22
CA HIS A 337 6.96 -18.10 1.93
C HIS A 337 5.64 -17.33 1.84
N PRO A 338 4.51 -17.95 1.42
CA PRO A 338 3.21 -17.29 1.34
C PRO A 338 2.76 -16.68 2.68
N LEU A 339 2.46 -15.38 2.67
CA LEU A 339 1.93 -14.64 3.81
C LEU A 339 0.44 -14.34 3.63
N TYR A 340 0.10 -13.70 2.52
CA TYR A 340 -1.27 -13.26 2.24
C TYR A 340 -1.82 -13.89 0.97
N ILE A 341 -3.10 -14.22 0.99
CA ILE A 341 -3.90 -14.40 -0.24
C ILE A 341 -4.89 -13.26 -0.33
N MET A 342 -4.78 -12.46 -1.38
CA MET A 342 -5.67 -11.32 -1.65
C MET A 342 -6.39 -11.48 -2.98
N TYR A 343 -7.52 -10.78 -3.13
CA TYR A 343 -8.40 -10.96 -4.28
C TYR A 343 -8.61 -9.67 -5.06
N SER A 344 -8.56 -9.76 -6.39
CA SER A 344 -9.02 -8.70 -7.29
C SER A 344 -10.19 -9.16 -8.14
N SER A 345 -11.05 -8.22 -8.51
CA SER A 345 -12.21 -8.47 -9.37
C SER A 345 -11.74 -8.95 -10.75
N GLY A 346 -12.12 -10.17 -11.14
CA GLY A 346 -11.96 -10.61 -12.52
C GLY A 346 -12.99 -9.93 -13.41
N THR A 347 -12.60 -9.45 -14.59
CA THR A 347 -13.54 -8.86 -15.58
C THR A 347 -14.39 -9.91 -16.30
N THR A 348 -14.00 -11.19 -16.21
CA THR A 348 -14.59 -12.30 -17.00
C THR A 348 -14.69 -13.64 -16.24
N GLY A 349 -14.45 -13.66 -14.93
CA GLY A 349 -14.48 -14.91 -14.13
C GLY A 349 -14.32 -14.69 -12.63
N ALA A 350 -14.14 -15.80 -11.88
CA ALA A 350 -13.93 -15.78 -10.44
C ALA A 350 -12.77 -14.83 -10.02
N PRO A 351 -12.81 -14.25 -8.81
CA PRO A 351 -11.76 -13.35 -8.34
C PRO A 351 -10.36 -13.97 -8.45
N LYS A 352 -9.38 -13.17 -8.91
CA LYS A 352 -7.97 -13.60 -8.99
C LYS A 352 -7.41 -13.75 -7.59
N CYS A 353 -6.91 -14.93 -7.23
CA CYS A 353 -6.35 -15.21 -5.91
C CYS A 353 -4.83 -14.99 -5.92
N MET A 354 -4.37 -13.80 -5.56
CA MET A 354 -2.96 -13.42 -5.59
C MET A 354 -2.27 -13.82 -4.29
N VAL A 355 -1.16 -14.56 -4.40
CA VAL A 355 -0.36 -14.97 -3.26
C VAL A 355 0.84 -14.04 -3.10
N HIS A 356 0.93 -13.39 -1.94
CA HIS A 356 2.01 -12.48 -1.57
C HIS A 356 2.93 -13.11 -0.56
N SER A 357 4.25 -12.93 -0.73
CA SER A 357 5.26 -13.53 0.13
C SER A 357 5.55 -12.70 1.38
N ALA A 358 5.97 -13.38 2.46
CA ALA A 358 6.31 -12.75 3.74
C ALA A 358 7.43 -11.71 3.61
N GLY A 359 8.55 -12.11 2.99
CA GLY A 359 9.68 -11.22 2.78
C GLY A 359 9.38 -10.10 1.79
N GLY A 360 8.70 -10.43 0.68
CA GLY A 360 8.35 -9.48 -0.38
C GLY A 360 7.42 -8.38 0.13
N THR A 361 6.38 -8.76 0.86
CA THR A 361 5.48 -7.80 1.51
C THR A 361 6.23 -6.95 2.55
N LEU A 362 7.01 -7.57 3.43
CA LEU A 362 7.73 -6.87 4.49
C LEU A 362 8.67 -5.79 3.94
N ILE A 363 9.60 -6.17 3.05
CA ILE A 363 10.63 -5.26 2.58
C ILE A 363 10.04 -4.11 1.76
N GLN A 364 9.02 -4.40 0.95
CA GLN A 364 8.36 -3.40 0.14
C GLN A 364 7.60 -2.38 0.99
N HIS A 365 6.82 -2.84 1.98
CA HIS A 365 6.12 -1.95 2.89
C HIS A 365 7.09 -1.14 3.75
N LEU A 366 8.18 -1.74 4.26
CA LEU A 366 9.21 -1.00 5.00
C LEU A 366 9.84 0.10 4.15
N LYS A 367 10.10 -0.15 2.85
CA LYS A 367 10.61 0.87 1.93
C LYS A 367 9.64 2.05 1.83
N GLU A 368 8.36 1.77 1.70
CA GLU A 368 7.33 2.81 1.62
C GLU A 368 7.18 3.59 2.92
N HIS A 369 7.06 2.90 4.06
CA HIS A 369 6.93 3.57 5.36
C HIS A 369 8.17 4.40 5.69
N ILE A 370 9.36 3.82 5.59
CA ILE A 370 10.60 4.47 6.03
C ILE A 370 11.07 5.53 5.02
N LEU A 371 11.20 5.19 3.73
CA LEU A 371 11.81 6.11 2.75
C LEU A 371 10.80 7.11 2.17
N HIS A 372 9.58 6.67 1.86
CA HIS A 372 8.58 7.53 1.23
C HIS A 372 7.70 8.26 2.25
N GLY A 373 7.31 7.57 3.31
CA GLY A 373 6.48 8.09 4.39
C GLY A 373 7.25 8.82 5.49
N ASN A 374 8.58 8.65 5.57
CA ASN A 374 9.40 9.12 6.68
C ASN A 374 8.82 8.69 8.04
N THR A 375 8.28 7.48 8.09
CA THR A 375 7.62 6.93 9.27
C THR A 375 8.65 6.49 10.30
N THR A 376 8.40 6.86 11.55
CA THR A 376 9.25 6.64 12.70
C THR A 376 8.45 6.01 13.84
N SER A 377 9.15 5.62 14.90
CA SER A 377 8.50 5.09 16.09
C SER A 377 7.65 6.14 16.83
N THR A 378 7.81 7.43 16.56
CA THR A 378 6.97 8.48 17.18
C THR A 378 5.64 8.69 16.48
N ASP A 379 5.43 8.06 15.33
CA ASP A 379 4.21 8.24 14.53
C ASP A 379 3.02 7.46 15.09
N ILE A 380 1.85 8.08 14.94
CA ILE A 380 0.54 7.47 15.19
C ILE A 380 -0.21 7.52 13.86
N ILE A 381 -0.39 6.36 13.25
CA ILE A 381 -0.87 6.24 11.88
C ILE A 381 -2.29 5.70 11.88
N MET A 382 -3.17 6.37 11.15
CA MET A 382 -4.50 5.88 10.85
C MET A 382 -4.65 5.77 9.35
N TYR A 383 -5.16 4.65 8.86
CA TYR A 383 -5.75 4.58 7.52
C TYR A 383 -7.21 4.19 7.66
N TYR A 384 -8.12 4.99 7.10
CA TYR A 384 -9.52 4.61 6.99
C TYR A 384 -9.65 3.51 5.93
N THR A 385 -9.72 2.26 6.39
CA THR A 385 -9.70 1.05 5.55
C THR A 385 -10.44 -0.10 6.22
N THR A 386 -10.77 -1.12 5.44
CA THR A 386 -11.31 -2.39 5.94
C THR A 386 -10.25 -3.50 5.84
N ALA A 387 -10.40 -4.56 6.63
CA ALA A 387 -9.51 -5.74 6.57
C ALA A 387 -9.53 -6.48 5.22
N GLY A 388 -10.50 -6.17 4.34
CA GLY A 388 -10.59 -6.74 3.00
C GLY A 388 -9.80 -5.97 1.93
N TRP A 389 -9.19 -4.83 2.26
CA TRP A 389 -8.42 -4.00 1.32
C TRP A 389 -6.94 -4.06 1.66
N MET A 390 -6.08 -4.02 0.62
CA MET A 390 -4.63 -4.06 0.79
C MET A 390 -4.06 -2.92 1.65
N MET A 391 -4.78 -1.79 1.76
CA MET A 391 -4.37 -0.68 2.63
C MET A 391 -4.38 -1.06 4.11
N TRP A 392 -5.20 -2.05 4.52
CA TRP A 392 -5.11 -2.61 5.86
C TRP A 392 -3.79 -3.36 6.03
N ASN A 393 -3.44 -4.25 5.10
CA ASN A 393 -2.17 -4.98 5.14
C ASN A 393 -0.96 -4.03 5.16
N TRP A 394 -1.01 -2.97 4.35
CA TRP A 394 -0.01 -1.89 4.31
C TRP A 394 0.11 -1.17 5.67
N LEU A 395 -1.03 -0.78 6.26
CA LEU A 395 -1.08 -0.15 7.58
C LEU A 395 -0.48 -1.04 8.66
N ILE A 396 -0.81 -2.34 8.68
CA ILE A 396 -0.33 -3.23 9.74
C ILE A 396 1.21 -3.37 9.73
N THR A 397 1.86 -3.33 8.56
CA THR A 397 3.33 -3.39 8.51
C THR A 397 4.01 -2.17 9.12
N ALA A 398 3.32 -1.03 9.27
CA ALA A 398 3.93 0.14 9.90
C ALA A 398 4.33 -0.11 11.37
N VAL A 399 3.73 -1.10 12.05
CA VAL A 399 4.16 -1.54 13.40
C VAL A 399 5.64 -1.94 13.43
N ALA A 400 6.18 -2.45 12.31
CA ALA A 400 7.60 -2.82 12.19
C ALA A 400 8.55 -1.60 12.30
N THR A 401 8.06 -0.38 12.09
CA THR A 401 8.81 0.87 12.33
C THR A 401 8.76 1.33 13.79
N GLY A 402 7.90 0.70 14.60
CA GLY A 402 7.65 1.05 16.00
C GLY A 402 6.54 2.10 16.16
N ALA A 403 5.91 2.51 15.07
CA ALA A 403 4.75 3.40 15.07
C ALA A 403 3.53 2.73 15.74
N SER A 404 2.64 3.55 16.29
CA SER A 404 1.33 3.11 16.77
C SER A 404 0.29 3.17 15.65
N LEU A 405 -0.67 2.25 15.66
CA LEU A 405 -1.77 2.24 14.69
C LEU A 405 -3.10 2.61 15.34
N VAL A 406 -3.94 3.33 14.59
CA VAL A 406 -5.36 3.51 14.93
C VAL A 406 -6.21 2.64 14.01
N LEU A 407 -6.86 1.66 14.62
CA LEU A 407 -7.83 0.77 13.99
C LEU A 407 -9.22 1.38 14.21
N TYR A 408 -9.89 1.76 13.13
CA TYR A 408 -11.21 2.34 13.19
C TYR A 408 -12.22 1.46 12.46
N ASP A 409 -13.27 1.08 13.18
CA ASP A 409 -14.41 0.33 12.65
C ASP A 409 -15.68 1.18 12.76
N GLY A 410 -16.13 1.70 11.61
CA GLY A 410 -17.25 2.64 11.57
C GLY A 410 -17.40 3.42 10.27
N SER A 411 -18.50 4.15 10.18
CA SER A 411 -18.76 5.15 9.16
C SER A 411 -17.91 6.40 9.42
N PRO A 412 -17.22 6.95 8.41
CA PRO A 412 -16.37 8.13 8.59
C PRO A 412 -17.18 9.44 8.57
N LEU A 413 -18.51 9.34 8.72
CA LEU A 413 -19.50 10.42 8.64
C LEU A 413 -20.50 10.40 9.81
N VAL A 414 -20.45 9.39 10.69
CA VAL A 414 -21.37 9.20 11.81
C VAL A 414 -20.55 8.97 13.09
N PRO A 415 -20.91 9.57 14.24
CA PRO A 415 -22.09 10.40 14.49
C PRO A 415 -22.03 11.81 13.89
N SER A 416 -20.85 12.24 13.43
CA SER A 416 -20.62 13.55 12.83
C SER A 416 -19.67 13.44 11.63
N LEU A 417 -19.68 14.46 10.76
CA LEU A 417 -18.67 14.60 9.70
C LEU A 417 -17.25 14.85 10.27
N ASN A 418 -17.14 15.18 11.56
CA ASN A 418 -15.89 15.44 12.26
C ASN A 418 -15.28 14.21 12.94
N VAL A 419 -15.94 13.06 12.91
CA VAL A 419 -15.54 11.88 13.71
C VAL A 419 -14.06 11.49 13.53
N LEU A 420 -13.52 11.54 12.30
CA LEU A 420 -12.10 11.22 12.08
C LEU A 420 -11.16 12.36 12.53
N TRP A 421 -11.57 13.62 12.40
CA TRP A 421 -10.79 14.78 12.85
C TRP A 421 -10.75 14.87 14.38
N GLU A 422 -11.84 14.51 15.05
CA GLU A 422 -11.91 14.35 16.50
C GLU A 422 -10.94 13.26 16.98
N LEU A 423 -10.84 12.14 16.25
CA LEU A 423 -9.84 11.11 16.54
C LEU A 423 -8.41 11.59 16.32
N VAL A 424 -8.16 12.42 15.29
CA VAL A 424 -6.85 13.04 15.06
C VAL A 424 -6.39 13.82 16.27
N ASP A 425 -7.22 14.73 16.78
CA ASP A 425 -6.87 15.54 17.95
C ASP A 425 -6.78 14.71 19.22
N ARG A 426 -7.73 13.79 19.43
CA ARG A 426 -7.83 13.00 20.66
C ARG A 426 -6.67 12.02 20.83
N LEU A 427 -6.21 11.41 19.75
CA LEU A 427 -5.16 10.38 19.78
C LEU A 427 -3.79 10.90 19.35
N GLY A 428 -3.70 12.14 18.87
CA GLY A 428 -2.46 12.72 18.36
C GLY A 428 -2.00 12.08 17.06
N ILE A 429 -2.94 11.75 16.16
CA ILE A 429 -2.62 11.10 14.87
C ILE A 429 -1.70 12.03 14.07
N THR A 430 -0.60 11.46 13.56
CA THR A 430 0.43 12.18 12.79
C THR A 430 0.27 11.98 11.29
N ILE A 431 -0.20 10.79 10.89
CA ILE A 431 -0.47 10.41 9.50
C ILE A 431 -1.91 9.90 9.37
N LEU A 432 -2.73 10.57 8.56
CA LEU A 432 -4.10 10.16 8.24
C LEU A 432 -4.24 9.75 6.78
N GLY A 433 -4.46 8.47 6.52
CA GLY A 433 -4.83 7.93 5.22
C GLY A 433 -6.32 7.78 5.03
N THR A 434 -6.82 8.14 3.86
CA THR A 434 -8.25 8.08 3.51
C THR A 434 -8.47 7.88 2.00
N GLY A 435 -9.72 7.83 1.58
CA GLY A 435 -10.10 7.81 0.16
C GLY A 435 -10.33 9.22 -0.39
N ALA A 436 -9.98 9.46 -1.65
CA ALA A 436 -10.23 10.76 -2.31
C ALA A 436 -11.72 11.14 -2.28
N LYS A 437 -12.63 10.15 -2.42
CA LYS A 437 -14.07 10.40 -2.35
C LYS A 437 -14.53 10.94 -1.00
N TRP A 438 -13.92 10.52 0.11
CA TRP A 438 -14.28 11.06 1.43
C TRP A 438 -13.93 12.54 1.54
N LEU A 439 -12.73 12.94 1.09
CA LEU A 439 -12.34 14.36 1.04
C LEU A 439 -13.32 15.19 0.19
N SER A 440 -13.73 14.69 -0.98
CA SER A 440 -14.73 15.36 -1.81
C SER A 440 -16.10 15.48 -1.11
N VAL A 441 -16.54 14.46 -0.37
CA VAL A 441 -17.79 14.55 0.41
C VAL A 441 -17.70 15.63 1.49
N LEU A 442 -16.56 15.76 2.17
CA LEU A 442 -16.36 16.81 3.17
C LEU A 442 -16.36 18.21 2.54
N GLU A 443 -15.71 18.34 1.39
CA GLU A 443 -15.70 19.56 0.56
C GLU A 443 -17.11 19.97 0.14
N GLU A 444 -17.90 19.03 -0.42
CA GLU A 444 -19.30 19.25 -0.82
C GLU A 444 -20.18 19.68 0.38
N LYS A 445 -19.87 19.19 1.58
CA LYS A 445 -20.57 19.55 2.82
C LYS A 445 -20.05 20.85 3.45
N GLY A 446 -19.03 21.48 2.88
CA GLY A 446 -18.44 22.71 3.38
C GLY A 446 -17.78 22.55 4.76
N LEU A 447 -17.31 21.35 5.11
CA LEU A 447 -16.66 21.12 6.40
C LEU A 447 -15.32 21.83 6.45
N LYS A 448 -14.99 22.45 7.58
CA LYS A 448 -13.73 23.16 7.78
C LYS A 448 -13.04 22.71 9.08
N PRO A 449 -12.32 21.58 9.06
CA PRO A 449 -11.62 21.07 10.23
C PRO A 449 -10.67 22.09 10.87
N CYS A 450 -10.07 23.02 10.12
CA CYS A 450 -9.22 24.06 10.70
C CYS A 450 -9.93 25.01 11.66
N GLU A 451 -11.27 25.11 11.59
CA GLU A 451 -12.09 25.94 12.48
C GLU A 451 -12.61 25.15 13.70
N THR A 452 -12.62 23.82 13.64
CA THR A 452 -13.21 22.94 14.67
C THR A 452 -12.21 22.07 15.42
N ASN A 453 -11.02 21.86 14.85
CA ASN A 453 -10.01 20.92 15.33
C ASN A 453 -8.63 21.57 15.39
N SER A 454 -7.77 21.08 16.28
CA SER A 454 -6.40 21.60 16.44
C SER A 454 -5.49 21.15 15.30
N LEU A 455 -5.56 19.86 14.95
CA LEU A 455 -4.75 19.20 13.92
C LEU A 455 -3.25 19.43 14.12
N GLN A 456 -2.80 19.64 15.35
CA GLN A 456 -1.43 20.07 15.65
C GLN A 456 -0.41 18.97 15.32
N THR A 457 -0.75 17.71 15.61
CA THR A 457 0.13 16.54 15.39
C THR A 457 0.15 16.09 13.93
N LEU A 458 -0.91 16.38 13.18
CA LEU A 458 -1.10 15.89 11.81
C LEU A 458 -0.12 16.57 10.86
N HIS A 459 0.83 15.83 10.29
CA HIS A 459 1.75 16.35 9.28
C HIS A 459 1.53 15.74 7.89
N THR A 460 0.85 14.59 7.79
CA THR A 460 0.59 13.93 6.49
C THR A 460 -0.86 13.52 6.35
N ILE A 461 -1.44 13.83 5.19
CA ILE A 461 -2.71 13.27 4.73
C ILE A 461 -2.43 12.43 3.47
N LEU A 462 -2.79 11.15 3.50
CA LEU A 462 -2.68 10.26 2.35
C LEU A 462 -4.05 10.02 1.71
N SER A 463 -4.08 9.96 0.38
CA SER A 463 -5.30 9.71 -0.40
C SER A 463 -5.08 8.61 -1.43
N THR A 464 -5.98 7.62 -1.48
CA THR A 464 -5.94 6.53 -2.48
C THR A 464 -7.34 6.08 -2.92
N GLY A 465 -7.39 5.02 -3.74
CA GLY A 465 -8.61 4.38 -4.23
C GLY A 465 -9.16 4.98 -5.53
N SER A 466 -9.01 6.30 -5.69
CA SER A 466 -9.27 7.04 -6.93
C SER A 466 -8.33 8.24 -7.04
N PRO A 467 -8.13 8.81 -8.25
CA PRO A 467 -7.36 10.04 -8.40
C PRO A 467 -7.94 11.16 -7.51
N LEU A 468 -7.07 11.90 -6.84
CA LEU A 468 -7.47 13.06 -6.05
C LEU A 468 -7.69 14.24 -6.99
N LYS A 469 -8.89 14.84 -6.95
CA LYS A 469 -9.26 15.95 -7.82
C LYS A 469 -8.35 17.14 -7.56
N PRO A 470 -7.93 17.89 -8.61
CA PRO A 470 -7.17 19.11 -8.43
C PRO A 470 -7.80 20.04 -7.38
N GLN A 471 -9.10 20.33 -7.46
CA GLN A 471 -9.80 21.24 -6.54
C GLN A 471 -9.71 20.79 -5.07
N SER A 472 -9.76 19.48 -4.81
CA SER A 472 -9.68 18.95 -3.45
C SER A 472 -8.31 19.19 -2.78
N TYR A 473 -7.23 19.43 -3.53
CA TYR A 473 -5.96 19.91 -2.93
C TYR A 473 -6.14 21.30 -2.31
N GLU A 474 -6.80 22.21 -3.01
CA GLU A 474 -7.05 23.57 -2.50
C GLU A 474 -7.96 23.53 -1.28
N TYR A 475 -8.98 22.66 -1.30
CA TYR A 475 -9.84 22.43 -0.15
C TYR A 475 -9.04 22.01 1.09
N VAL A 476 -8.14 21.03 0.97
CA VAL A 476 -7.30 20.56 2.09
C VAL A 476 -6.44 21.70 2.63
N TYR A 477 -5.68 22.37 1.77
CA TYR A 477 -4.75 23.42 2.22
C TYR A 477 -5.45 24.63 2.81
N LYS A 478 -6.66 24.96 2.35
CA LYS A 478 -7.42 26.13 2.81
C LYS A 478 -8.30 25.84 4.03
N ASN A 479 -8.95 24.69 4.09
CA ASN A 479 -10.03 24.40 5.06
C ASN A 479 -9.69 23.29 6.05
N ILE A 480 -8.64 22.51 5.81
CA ILE A 480 -8.19 21.47 6.74
C ILE A 480 -6.89 21.90 7.41
N LYS A 481 -5.79 21.98 6.66
CA LYS A 481 -4.49 22.37 7.21
C LYS A 481 -3.54 22.79 6.10
N SER A 482 -2.94 23.97 6.23
CA SER A 482 -2.07 24.57 5.20
C SER A 482 -0.67 23.99 5.15
N ASN A 483 -0.21 23.37 6.23
CA ASN A 483 1.16 22.86 6.38
C ASN A 483 1.23 21.34 6.55
N VAL A 484 0.47 20.59 5.73
CA VAL A 484 0.56 19.12 5.64
C VAL A 484 1.18 18.69 4.32
N LEU A 485 1.82 17.53 4.33
CA LEU A 485 2.03 16.79 3.10
C LEU A 485 0.71 16.14 2.69
N LEU A 486 0.14 16.55 1.54
CA LEU A 486 -1.00 15.88 0.93
C LEU A 486 -0.53 14.94 -0.16
N GLY A 487 -0.38 13.67 0.19
CA GLY A 487 0.15 12.64 -0.68
C GLY A 487 -0.95 11.82 -1.33
N SER A 488 -1.11 11.92 -2.65
CA SER A 488 -1.85 10.90 -3.37
C SER A 488 -0.96 9.68 -3.57
N ILE A 489 -1.48 8.49 -3.29
CA ILE A 489 -0.75 7.22 -3.42
C ILE A 489 -1.51 6.30 -4.35
N SER A 490 -0.78 5.62 -5.22
CA SER A 490 -1.36 4.66 -6.16
C SER A 490 -0.62 3.34 -6.08
N GLY A 491 -1.36 2.39 -5.54
CA GLY A 491 -0.97 1.03 -5.32
C GLY A 491 -2.15 0.11 -5.49
N GLY A 492 -1.88 -1.18 -5.54
CA GLY A 492 -2.89 -2.17 -5.87
C GLY A 492 -2.72 -3.47 -5.10
N THR A 493 -3.83 -4.19 -4.98
CA THR A 493 -3.86 -5.55 -4.46
C THR A 493 -2.87 -6.46 -5.21
N ASP A 494 -2.62 -6.16 -6.49
CA ASP A 494 -1.73 -6.90 -7.38
C ASP A 494 -0.26 -6.90 -6.94
N ILE A 495 0.25 -5.86 -6.28
CA ILE A 495 1.64 -5.81 -5.80
C ILE A 495 1.75 -5.59 -4.30
N ILE A 496 0.60 -5.56 -3.59
CA ILE A 496 0.49 -5.23 -2.16
C ILE A 496 1.38 -4.02 -1.79
N SER A 497 1.34 -2.96 -2.60
CA SER A 497 2.29 -1.84 -2.54
C SER A 497 1.86 -0.74 -3.51
N CYS A 498 2.56 0.40 -3.49
CA CYS A 498 2.44 1.51 -4.41
C CYS A 498 3.56 1.53 -5.48
N PHE A 499 3.16 1.68 -6.75
CA PHE A 499 4.09 2.00 -7.85
C PHE A 499 4.55 3.46 -7.80
N MET A 500 3.66 4.35 -7.35
CA MET A 500 3.93 5.77 -7.14
C MET A 500 3.17 6.28 -5.93
N GLY A 501 3.72 7.28 -5.25
CA GLY A 501 3.09 7.84 -4.06
C GLY A 501 3.71 9.13 -3.57
N GLN A 502 3.52 9.35 -2.27
CA GLN A 502 4.08 10.47 -1.54
C GLN A 502 5.60 10.38 -1.45
N ASN A 503 6.23 11.54 -1.36
CA ASN A 503 7.64 11.61 -1.00
C ASN A 503 7.90 12.96 -0.31
N VAL A 504 8.51 12.90 0.86
CA VAL A 504 8.76 14.07 1.72
C VAL A 504 9.83 15.02 1.16
N CYS A 505 10.65 14.57 0.21
CA CYS A 505 11.79 15.31 -0.33
C CYS A 505 11.48 16.09 -1.61
N ILE A 506 10.28 15.96 -2.18
CA ILE A 506 9.90 16.63 -3.43
C ILE A 506 8.56 17.38 -3.28
N PRO A 507 8.32 18.44 -4.08
CA PRO A 507 7.10 19.23 -3.97
C PRO A 507 5.83 18.43 -4.29
N VAL A 508 4.69 18.90 -3.76
CA VAL A 508 3.35 18.44 -4.17
C VAL A 508 2.88 19.30 -5.35
N TYR A 509 2.48 18.66 -6.44
CA TYR A 509 1.84 19.32 -7.57
C TYR A 509 0.37 18.89 -7.65
N LYS A 510 -0.52 19.88 -7.74
CA LYS A 510 -1.97 19.69 -7.78
C LYS A 510 -2.36 18.75 -8.93
N GLY A 511 -3.05 17.65 -8.62
CA GLY A 511 -3.51 16.67 -9.60
C GLY A 511 -2.45 15.64 -10.04
N GLU A 512 -1.25 15.68 -9.46
CA GLU A 512 -0.18 14.72 -9.72
C GLU A 512 0.09 13.86 -8.47
N ILE A 513 0.38 12.58 -8.69
CA ILE A 513 1.07 11.72 -7.72
C ILE A 513 2.56 12.08 -7.77
N GLN A 514 3.15 12.41 -6.63
CA GLN A 514 4.45 13.09 -6.57
C GLN A 514 5.60 12.29 -7.17
N ALA A 515 5.77 11.04 -6.72
CA ALA A 515 6.96 10.26 -6.98
C ALA A 515 6.64 8.89 -7.54
N ARG A 516 7.36 8.47 -8.58
CA ARG A 516 7.56 7.04 -8.85
C ARG A 516 8.36 6.46 -7.69
N ASN A 517 7.90 5.33 -7.12
CA ASN A 517 8.53 4.77 -5.93
C ASN A 517 9.90 4.16 -6.25
N LEU A 518 10.82 4.19 -5.27
CA LEU A 518 12.17 3.66 -5.47
C LEU A 518 12.13 2.16 -5.81
N ALA A 519 13.04 1.76 -6.72
CA ALA A 519 13.13 0.43 -7.33
C ALA A 519 11.85 -0.05 -8.05
N MET A 520 10.90 0.84 -8.32
CA MET A 520 9.74 0.55 -9.17
C MET A 520 10.01 1.12 -10.56
N ALA A 521 10.35 0.26 -11.52
CA ALA A 521 10.73 0.64 -12.89
C ALA A 521 9.51 1.06 -13.74
N VAL A 522 8.85 2.14 -13.32
CA VAL A 522 7.57 2.63 -13.82
C VAL A 522 7.76 3.54 -15.05
N GLU A 523 7.04 3.19 -16.11
CA GLU A 523 6.97 3.95 -17.35
C GLU A 523 5.52 4.06 -17.86
N ALA A 524 5.30 4.99 -18.79
CA ALA A 524 4.08 5.10 -19.59
C ALA A 524 4.41 4.72 -21.03
N TRP A 525 3.70 3.76 -21.63
CA TRP A 525 3.95 3.29 -23.01
C TRP A 525 2.79 3.62 -23.96
N SER A 526 3.09 3.98 -25.21
CA SER A 526 2.09 4.17 -26.26
C SER A 526 1.47 2.85 -26.72
N GLU A 527 0.51 2.91 -27.65
CA GLU A 527 -0.09 1.69 -28.24
C GLU A 527 0.92 0.88 -29.05
N GLU A 528 1.92 1.55 -29.62
CA GLU A 528 3.02 0.95 -30.38
C GLU A 528 4.05 0.25 -29.47
N GLY A 529 3.94 0.40 -28.14
CA GLY A 529 4.86 -0.21 -27.18
C GLY A 529 6.13 0.59 -26.93
N GLU A 530 6.12 1.90 -27.20
CA GLU A 530 7.25 2.80 -26.97
C GLU A 530 7.03 3.67 -25.74
N PRO A 531 8.08 3.98 -24.95
CA PRO A 531 7.95 4.85 -23.78
C PRO A 531 7.63 6.30 -24.19
N VAL A 532 6.66 6.90 -23.51
CA VAL A 532 6.19 8.26 -23.76
C VAL A 532 6.25 9.14 -22.51
N TRP A 533 6.50 10.44 -22.73
CA TRP A 533 6.58 11.46 -21.69
C TRP A 533 5.74 12.68 -22.09
N GLY A 534 4.94 13.20 -21.17
CA GLY A 534 4.01 14.29 -21.48
C GLY A 534 2.80 13.86 -22.32
N GLU A 535 2.73 12.60 -22.72
CA GLU A 535 1.62 11.97 -23.43
C GLU A 535 0.98 10.88 -22.56
N SER A 536 -0.24 10.50 -22.92
CA SER A 536 -0.98 9.46 -22.21
C SER A 536 -0.54 8.08 -22.70
N GLY A 537 -0.36 7.14 -21.77
CA GLY A 537 0.13 5.80 -22.07
C GLY A 537 -0.24 4.76 -21.01
N GLU A 538 -0.01 3.50 -21.34
CA GLU A 538 -0.17 2.34 -20.46
C GLU A 538 0.85 2.39 -19.33
N LEU A 539 0.39 2.20 -18.08
CA LEU A 539 1.27 2.09 -16.93
C LEU A 539 1.98 0.73 -16.95
N MET A 540 3.30 0.79 -17.12
CA MET A 540 4.19 -0.37 -17.22
C MET A 540 5.14 -0.46 -16.02
N CYS A 541 5.55 -1.67 -15.68
CA CYS A 541 6.71 -1.91 -14.81
C CYS A 541 7.70 -2.85 -15.51
N LEU A 542 8.93 -2.37 -15.72
CA LEU A 542 9.92 -3.06 -16.56
C LEU A 542 10.80 -4.08 -15.83
N LYS A 543 10.91 -3.96 -14.50
CA LYS A 543 11.83 -4.75 -13.68
C LYS A 543 11.07 -5.53 -12.61
N PRO A 544 11.53 -6.74 -12.25
CA PRO A 544 10.96 -7.48 -11.15
C PRO A 544 10.96 -6.66 -9.86
N LEU A 545 9.99 -6.92 -8.99
CA LEU A 545 9.88 -6.30 -7.68
C LEU A 545 9.60 -7.36 -6.60
N PRO A 546 10.12 -7.23 -5.35
CA PRO A 546 9.99 -8.27 -4.34
C PRO A 546 8.55 -8.62 -3.96
N SER A 547 7.63 -7.66 -4.06
CA SER A 547 6.22 -7.80 -3.68
C SER A 547 5.28 -8.20 -4.84
N GLN A 548 5.79 -8.54 -6.03
CA GLN A 548 4.93 -9.12 -7.06
C GLN A 548 4.39 -10.46 -6.55
N PRO A 549 3.16 -10.87 -6.89
CA PRO A 549 2.61 -12.10 -6.36
C PRO A 549 3.48 -13.25 -6.83
N THR A 550 3.76 -14.19 -5.94
CA THR A 550 4.61 -15.35 -6.24
C THR A 550 3.92 -16.30 -7.23
N HIS A 551 2.58 -16.31 -7.21
CA HIS A 551 1.72 -17.02 -8.14
C HIS A 551 0.25 -16.60 -7.89
N PHE A 552 -0.66 -17.07 -8.75
CA PHE A 552 -2.07 -17.13 -8.42
C PHE A 552 -2.43 -18.50 -7.84
N TRP A 553 -3.22 -18.51 -6.77
CA TRP A 553 -3.77 -19.74 -6.20
C TRP A 553 -4.68 -20.44 -7.23
N ASN A 554 -4.61 -21.77 -7.31
CA ASN A 554 -5.31 -22.58 -8.33
C ASN A 554 -5.06 -22.10 -9.79
N ASP A 555 -3.81 -21.80 -10.10
CA ASP A 555 -3.31 -21.48 -11.45
C ASP A 555 -2.06 -22.31 -11.76
N GLU A 556 -2.22 -23.63 -11.84
CA GLU A 556 -1.12 -24.61 -11.91
C GLU A 556 -0.08 -24.33 -13.01
N ASN A 557 -0.50 -23.77 -14.14
CA ASN A 557 0.37 -23.43 -15.27
C ASN A 557 0.71 -21.93 -15.35
N GLY A 558 0.29 -21.13 -14.37
CA GLY A 558 0.49 -19.68 -14.36
C GLY A 558 -0.23 -18.92 -15.48
N SER A 559 -1.15 -19.55 -16.21
CA SER A 559 -1.76 -18.94 -17.40
C SER A 559 -2.64 -17.74 -17.07
N LYS A 560 -3.32 -17.74 -15.91
CA LYS A 560 -4.12 -16.59 -15.45
C LYS A 560 -3.21 -15.44 -15.07
N TYR A 561 -2.09 -15.70 -14.39
CA TYR A 561 -1.08 -14.71 -14.06
C TYR A 561 -0.46 -14.09 -15.32
N GLN A 562 -0.01 -14.93 -16.26
CA GLN A 562 0.58 -14.50 -17.54
C GLN A 562 -0.40 -13.66 -18.34
N LYS A 563 -1.65 -14.14 -18.48
CA LYS A 563 -2.70 -13.40 -19.18
C LYS A 563 -3.01 -12.06 -18.53
N ALA A 564 -2.95 -11.98 -17.20
CA ALA A 564 -3.31 -10.77 -16.46
C ALA A 564 -2.34 -9.61 -16.69
N TYR A 565 -1.04 -9.87 -16.83
CA TYR A 565 -0.03 -8.80 -16.79
C TYR A 565 0.92 -8.77 -18.01
N PHE A 566 1.10 -9.86 -18.74
CA PHE A 566 2.12 -9.96 -19.79
C PHE A 566 1.56 -10.24 -21.20
N SER A 567 0.22 -10.33 -21.32
CA SER A 567 -0.43 -10.59 -22.61
C SER A 567 -0.38 -9.42 -23.58
N LYS A 568 -0.38 -8.19 -23.07
CA LYS A 568 -0.38 -6.97 -23.87
C LYS A 568 1.02 -6.63 -24.41
N PHE A 569 2.02 -6.70 -23.54
CA PHE A 569 3.42 -6.46 -23.87
C PHE A 569 4.26 -7.62 -23.34
N PRO A 570 4.73 -8.52 -24.22
CA PRO A 570 5.49 -9.70 -23.81
C PRO A 570 6.71 -9.33 -22.95
N GLY A 571 6.84 -9.98 -21.79
CA GLY A 571 7.98 -9.78 -20.87
C GLY A 571 7.92 -8.53 -20.01
N VAL A 572 6.89 -7.69 -20.15
CA VAL A 572 6.73 -6.44 -19.39
C VAL A 572 5.41 -6.44 -18.64
N TRP A 573 5.44 -6.04 -17.37
CA TRP A 573 4.22 -5.96 -16.56
C TRP A 573 3.37 -4.78 -17.00
N ALA A 574 2.23 -5.06 -17.65
CA ALA A 574 1.18 -4.09 -17.92
C ALA A 574 0.20 -4.07 -16.74
N HIS A 575 0.12 -2.95 -16.00
CA HIS A 575 -0.74 -2.89 -14.80
C HIS A 575 -2.23 -2.80 -15.14
N GLY A 576 -2.55 -2.34 -16.36
CA GLY A 576 -3.93 -2.09 -16.80
C GLY A 576 -4.52 -0.77 -16.30
N ASP A 577 -3.66 0.18 -15.94
CA ASP A 577 -4.02 1.59 -15.74
C ASP A 577 -3.41 2.45 -16.85
N TYR A 578 -4.06 3.55 -17.15
CA TYR A 578 -3.61 4.56 -18.10
C TYR A 578 -3.12 5.78 -17.32
N CYS A 579 -1.98 6.34 -17.72
CA CYS A 579 -1.35 7.43 -17.00
C CYS A 579 -0.59 8.37 -17.93
N LYS A 580 -0.19 9.52 -17.40
CA LYS A 580 0.72 10.45 -18.05
C LYS A 580 1.80 10.87 -17.06
N ILE A 581 3.06 10.80 -17.48
CA ILE A 581 4.19 11.25 -16.68
C ILE A 581 4.56 12.65 -17.13
N ASN A 582 4.61 13.59 -16.19
CA ASN A 582 4.96 14.98 -16.47
C ASN A 582 6.49 15.09 -16.70
N PRO A 583 6.94 15.60 -17.86
CA PRO A 583 8.37 15.66 -18.20
C PRO A 583 9.18 16.66 -17.36
N LYS A 584 8.52 17.60 -16.68
CA LYS A 584 9.17 18.62 -15.84
C LYS A 584 9.26 18.20 -14.38
N THR A 585 8.15 17.70 -13.83
CA THR A 585 8.06 17.36 -12.39
C THR A 585 8.39 15.90 -12.13
N GLY A 586 8.26 15.02 -13.13
CA GLY A 586 8.30 13.56 -12.96
C GLY A 586 7.06 12.99 -12.28
N GLY A 587 6.08 13.83 -11.92
CA GLY A 587 4.83 13.42 -11.31
C GLY A 587 3.92 12.67 -12.28
N ILE A 588 3.03 11.86 -11.74
CA ILE A 588 2.15 10.97 -12.51
C ILE A 588 0.70 11.43 -12.39
N VAL A 589 0.04 11.62 -13.52
CA VAL A 589 -1.40 11.83 -13.60
C VAL A 589 -2.06 10.50 -13.97
N MET A 590 -2.89 9.97 -13.07
CA MET A 590 -3.66 8.76 -13.34
C MET A 590 -4.90 9.10 -14.16
N LEU A 591 -5.07 8.45 -15.31
CA LEU A 591 -6.11 8.74 -16.30
C LEU A 591 -7.26 7.72 -16.30
N GLY A 592 -7.17 6.73 -15.42
CA GLY A 592 -8.19 5.68 -15.24
C GLY A 592 -7.68 4.30 -15.64
N ARG A 593 -8.62 3.36 -15.80
CA ARG A 593 -8.32 1.98 -16.22
C ARG A 593 -8.07 1.90 -17.72
N SER A 594 -7.10 1.10 -18.14
CA SER A 594 -6.79 0.89 -19.56
C SER A 594 -7.94 0.27 -20.36
N ASP A 595 -8.79 -0.56 -19.72
CA ASP A 595 -9.97 -1.16 -20.32
C ASP A 595 -11.19 -0.22 -20.39
N GLY A 596 -11.12 0.91 -19.68
CA GLY A 596 -12.08 2.01 -19.69
C GLY A 596 -11.62 3.22 -20.52
N THR A 597 -10.47 3.17 -21.20
CA THR A 597 -10.03 4.23 -22.10
C THR A 597 -10.99 4.39 -23.27
N LEU A 598 -11.07 5.60 -23.79
CA LEU A 598 -11.90 6.00 -24.91
C LEU A 598 -10.99 6.22 -26.13
N ASN A 599 -11.36 5.70 -27.29
CA ASN A 599 -10.63 5.81 -28.55
C ASN A 599 -11.50 6.23 -29.75
N PRO A 600 -12.22 7.38 -29.68
CA PRO A 600 -12.98 7.87 -30.82
C PRO A 600 -12.07 8.33 -31.96
N ASN A 601 -12.30 7.83 -33.17
CA ASN A 601 -11.57 8.20 -34.40
C ASN A 601 -10.03 8.05 -34.28
N GLY A 602 -9.56 7.03 -33.55
CA GLY A 602 -8.14 6.71 -33.42
C GLY A 602 -7.34 7.62 -32.48
N VAL A 603 -8.00 8.35 -31.57
CA VAL A 603 -7.30 9.04 -30.47
C VAL A 603 -7.72 8.47 -29.14
N ARG A 604 -6.76 7.81 -28.49
CA ARG A 604 -6.96 7.18 -27.20
C ARG A 604 -6.66 8.10 -26.03
N PHE A 605 -7.63 8.25 -25.14
CA PHE A 605 -7.52 9.06 -23.92
C PHE A 605 -8.27 8.43 -22.75
N GLY A 606 -7.93 8.84 -21.53
CA GLY A 606 -8.58 8.35 -20.32
C GLY A 606 -9.88 9.08 -20.02
N SER A 607 -10.88 8.37 -19.47
CA SER A 607 -12.16 8.98 -19.06
C SER A 607 -11.97 10.08 -18.01
N SER A 608 -10.93 9.98 -17.18
CA SER A 608 -10.57 11.00 -16.18
C SER A 608 -10.23 12.37 -16.77
N GLU A 609 -9.73 12.44 -18.01
CA GLU A 609 -9.45 13.72 -18.67
C GLU A 609 -10.74 14.52 -18.87
N ILE A 610 -11.83 13.85 -19.25
CA ILE A 610 -13.17 14.45 -19.34
C ILE A 610 -13.72 14.74 -17.93
N TYR A 611 -13.59 13.80 -16.99
CA TYR A 611 -14.11 13.98 -15.63
C TYR A 611 -13.53 15.23 -14.96
N ASN A 612 -12.22 15.46 -15.06
CA ASN A 612 -11.55 16.61 -14.43
C ASN A 612 -12.12 17.96 -14.88
N ILE A 613 -12.64 18.04 -16.11
CA ILE A 613 -13.25 19.26 -16.66
C ILE A 613 -14.72 19.35 -16.25
N VAL A 614 -15.45 18.25 -16.40
CA VAL A 614 -16.88 18.18 -16.11
C VAL A 614 -17.16 18.41 -14.62
N GLU A 615 -16.28 17.93 -13.75
CA GLU A 615 -16.41 18.06 -12.30
C GLU A 615 -16.18 19.50 -11.79
N ALA A 616 -15.70 20.43 -12.63
CA ALA A 616 -15.64 21.85 -12.29
C ALA A 616 -17.00 22.57 -12.42
N PHE A 617 -18.01 21.92 -13.01
CA PHE A 617 -19.35 22.47 -13.18
C PHE A 617 -20.19 22.18 -11.94
N VAL A 618 -20.61 23.23 -11.24
CA VAL A 618 -21.42 23.13 -10.01
C VAL A 618 -22.76 22.43 -10.23
N GLU A 619 -23.28 22.49 -11.45
CA GLU A 619 -24.52 21.84 -11.85
C GLU A 619 -24.42 20.30 -11.91
N VAL A 620 -23.20 19.76 -11.99
CA VAL A 620 -22.93 18.32 -12.15
C VAL A 620 -22.44 17.73 -10.82
N SER A 621 -23.20 16.79 -10.27
CA SER A 621 -22.82 16.08 -9.04
C SER A 621 -21.85 14.91 -9.28
N ASP A 622 -22.02 14.21 -10.40
CA ASP A 622 -21.18 13.10 -10.81
C ASP A 622 -21.29 12.88 -12.32
N SER A 623 -20.36 12.14 -12.90
CA SER A 623 -20.38 11.83 -14.33
C SER A 623 -19.77 10.46 -14.63
N LEU A 624 -20.17 9.85 -15.75
CA LEU A 624 -19.59 8.61 -16.25
C LEU A 624 -19.44 8.69 -17.76
N CYS A 625 -18.25 8.38 -18.25
CA CYS A 625 -17.92 8.42 -19.66
C CYS A 625 -17.62 7.01 -20.13
N VAL A 626 -18.30 6.58 -21.18
CA VAL A 626 -18.21 5.22 -21.71
C VAL A 626 -18.16 5.21 -23.22
N PRO A 627 -17.47 4.23 -23.82
CA PRO A 627 -17.47 4.04 -25.26
C PRO A 627 -18.74 3.27 -25.68
N GLN A 628 -19.27 3.63 -26.84
CA GLN A 628 -20.25 2.86 -27.58
C GLN A 628 -19.64 2.47 -28.92
N TYR A 629 -19.88 1.23 -29.36
CA TYR A 629 -19.37 0.69 -30.63
C TYR A 629 -20.52 0.39 -31.58
N ASN A 630 -20.33 0.68 -32.87
CA ASN A 630 -21.22 0.21 -33.92
C ASN A 630 -20.78 -1.18 -34.44
N LYS A 631 -21.50 -1.71 -35.43
CA LYS A 631 -21.21 -3.04 -36.02
C LYS A 631 -19.85 -3.12 -36.73
N ASP A 632 -19.36 -1.98 -37.22
CA ASP A 632 -18.09 -1.88 -37.94
C ASP A 632 -16.90 -1.64 -36.99
N GLY A 633 -17.16 -1.57 -35.67
CA GLY A 633 -16.15 -1.35 -34.64
C GLY A 633 -15.76 0.11 -34.43
N GLU A 634 -16.47 1.05 -35.08
CA GLU A 634 -16.30 2.49 -34.84
C GLU A 634 -16.75 2.83 -33.41
N GLU A 635 -15.94 3.63 -32.72
CA GLU A 635 -16.20 4.06 -31.36
C GLU A 635 -16.72 5.50 -31.32
N ARG A 636 -17.79 5.73 -30.56
CA ARG A 636 -18.19 7.07 -30.10
C ARG A 636 -18.25 7.15 -28.58
N VAL A 637 -17.96 8.32 -28.05
CA VAL A 637 -17.93 8.57 -26.61
C VAL A 637 -19.29 9.10 -26.13
N ILE A 638 -19.81 8.52 -25.05
CA ILE A 638 -21.03 8.96 -24.37
C ILE A 638 -20.67 9.45 -22.98
N LEU A 639 -21.12 10.65 -22.61
CA LEU A 639 -20.96 11.22 -21.28
C LEU A 639 -22.33 11.28 -20.58
N PHE A 640 -22.45 10.59 -19.47
CA PHE A 640 -23.61 10.67 -18.59
C PHE A 640 -23.34 11.64 -17.45
N LEU A 641 -24.31 12.51 -17.17
CA LEU A 641 -24.26 13.49 -16.09
C LEU A 641 -25.33 13.15 -15.06
N LYS A 642 -24.91 13.05 -13.80
CA LYS A 642 -25.80 13.03 -12.65
C LYS A 642 -25.90 14.46 -12.12
N MET A 643 -27.06 15.08 -12.27
CA MET A 643 -27.27 16.48 -11.89
C MET A 643 -27.24 16.69 -10.38
N ALA A 644 -26.75 17.85 -9.94
CA ALA A 644 -26.90 18.31 -8.56
C ALA A 644 -28.39 18.53 -8.24
N LYS A 645 -28.81 18.31 -6.98
CA LYS A 645 -30.22 18.22 -6.55
C LYS A 645 -31.12 19.42 -6.92
N ARG A 646 -30.55 20.56 -7.32
CA ARG A 646 -31.29 21.80 -7.61
C ARG A 646 -31.08 22.30 -9.04
N ASP A 647 -30.26 21.61 -9.83
CA ASP A 647 -29.90 22.04 -11.18
C ASP A 647 -30.60 21.16 -12.21
N MET A 648 -30.94 21.75 -13.36
CA MET A 648 -31.61 21.04 -14.44
C MET A 648 -30.63 20.76 -15.58
N PHE A 649 -30.71 19.55 -16.13
CA PHE A 649 -30.04 19.24 -17.38
C PHE A 649 -30.60 20.11 -18.51
N SER A 650 -29.74 20.82 -19.24
CA SER A 650 -30.14 21.77 -20.27
C SER A 650 -29.21 21.74 -21.48
N LYS A 651 -29.72 22.20 -22.63
CA LYS A 651 -28.91 22.31 -23.87
C LYS A 651 -27.77 23.32 -23.70
N GLU A 652 -27.99 24.34 -22.90
CA GLU A 652 -27.01 25.37 -22.55
C GLU A 652 -25.86 24.77 -21.73
N LEU A 653 -26.17 23.92 -20.74
CA LEU A 653 -25.16 23.20 -19.97
C LEU A 653 -24.35 22.25 -20.86
N VAL A 654 -25.03 21.47 -21.71
CA VAL A 654 -24.38 20.58 -22.68
C VAL A 654 -23.41 21.37 -23.57
N LYS A 655 -23.83 22.53 -24.10
CA LYS A 655 -22.97 23.38 -24.92
C LYS A 655 -21.74 23.86 -24.15
N ARG A 656 -21.92 24.37 -22.93
CA ARG A 656 -20.81 24.84 -22.08
C ARG A 656 -19.80 23.73 -21.78
N ILE A 657 -20.27 22.52 -21.46
CA ILE A 657 -19.40 21.37 -21.19
C ILE A 657 -18.62 20.98 -22.46
N ARG A 658 -19.28 20.91 -23.63
CA ARG A 658 -18.60 20.62 -24.91
C ARG A 658 -17.51 21.64 -25.22
N ASP A 659 -17.80 22.92 -25.01
CA ASP A 659 -16.86 24.01 -25.30
C ASP A 659 -15.67 24.00 -24.33
N ALA A 660 -15.92 23.72 -23.04
CA ALA A 660 -14.86 23.55 -22.04
C ALA A 660 -13.94 22.36 -22.35
N ILE A 661 -14.50 21.19 -22.70
CA ILE A 661 -13.72 20.01 -23.09
C ILE A 661 -12.87 20.31 -24.33
N ARG A 662 -13.45 20.96 -25.34
CA ARG A 662 -12.74 21.33 -26.56
C ARG A 662 -11.56 22.27 -26.29
N LEU A 663 -11.77 23.27 -25.42
CA LEU A 663 -10.78 24.28 -25.10
C LEU A 663 -9.62 23.72 -24.26
N ALA A 664 -9.94 22.92 -23.24
CA ALA A 664 -8.95 22.40 -22.31
C ALA A 664 -8.20 21.16 -22.82
N LEU A 665 -8.84 20.36 -23.70
CA LEU A 665 -8.24 19.16 -24.31
C LEU A 665 -8.17 19.33 -25.83
N SER A 666 -9.13 18.77 -26.56
CA SER A 666 -9.21 18.92 -28.02
C SER A 666 -10.61 18.62 -28.53
N ALA A 667 -10.86 18.92 -29.81
CA ALA A 667 -12.13 18.58 -30.46
C ALA A 667 -12.45 17.08 -30.45
N ARG A 668 -11.42 16.21 -30.39
CA ARG A 668 -11.59 14.75 -30.37
C ARG A 668 -12.03 14.20 -29.00
N HIS A 669 -11.83 14.97 -27.93
CA HIS A 669 -12.30 14.61 -26.59
C HIS A 669 -13.78 14.90 -26.36
N VAL A 670 -14.42 15.67 -27.26
CA VAL A 670 -15.82 16.08 -27.09
C VAL A 670 -16.74 14.88 -27.29
N PRO A 671 -17.54 14.46 -26.27
CA PRO A 671 -18.45 13.33 -26.39
C PRO A 671 -19.43 13.49 -27.56
N ALA A 672 -19.81 12.39 -28.21
CA ALA A 672 -20.87 12.41 -29.22
C ALA A 672 -22.21 12.76 -28.60
N PHE A 673 -22.51 12.17 -27.43
CA PHE A 673 -23.67 12.50 -26.62
C PHE A 673 -23.27 12.91 -25.21
N ILE A 674 -24.00 13.88 -24.68
CA ILE A 674 -24.02 14.21 -23.25
C ILE A 674 -25.47 14.00 -22.82
N LEU A 675 -25.71 13.11 -21.87
CA LEU A 675 -27.04 12.67 -21.44
C LEU A 675 -27.18 12.77 -19.92
N GLU A 676 -28.40 12.98 -19.44
CA GLU A 676 -28.70 12.91 -18.01
C GLU A 676 -28.86 11.45 -17.54
N THR A 677 -28.46 11.16 -16.31
CA THR A 677 -28.75 9.90 -15.63
C THR A 677 -29.06 10.15 -14.15
N LEU A 678 -29.82 9.23 -13.54
CA LEU A 678 -30.22 9.33 -12.14
C LEU A 678 -29.11 8.88 -11.17
N ASP A 679 -28.24 7.96 -11.58
CA ASP A 679 -27.17 7.45 -10.71
C ASP A 679 -25.97 6.85 -11.49
N ILE A 680 -24.80 6.85 -10.85
CA ILE A 680 -23.55 6.30 -11.41
C ILE A 680 -23.18 5.00 -10.65
N PRO A 681 -22.90 3.88 -11.33
CA PRO A 681 -22.52 2.62 -10.68
C PRO A 681 -21.09 2.66 -10.13
N TYR A 682 -20.91 2.10 -8.93
CA TYR A 682 -19.63 1.99 -8.22
C TYR A 682 -19.35 0.57 -7.71
N THR A 683 -18.08 0.18 -7.68
CA THR A 683 -17.59 -0.99 -6.91
C THR A 683 -17.75 -0.77 -5.40
N ILE A 684 -17.70 -1.85 -4.60
CA ILE A 684 -17.60 -1.75 -3.13
C ILE A 684 -16.39 -0.90 -2.69
N SER A 685 -15.29 -0.91 -3.47
CA SER A 685 -14.10 -0.08 -3.23
C SER A 685 -14.20 1.38 -3.74
N GLY A 686 -15.39 1.83 -4.18
CA GLY A 686 -15.60 3.23 -4.57
C GLY A 686 -15.10 3.63 -5.97
N LYS A 687 -14.70 2.67 -6.82
CA LYS A 687 -14.34 2.91 -8.23
C LYS A 687 -15.56 2.92 -9.16
N LYS A 688 -15.59 3.85 -10.14
CA LYS A 688 -16.60 3.86 -11.24
C LYS A 688 -16.51 2.55 -12.05
N VAL A 689 -17.62 2.12 -12.64
CA VAL A 689 -17.71 0.83 -13.36
C VAL A 689 -18.00 1.00 -14.85
N GLU A 690 -17.11 1.70 -15.56
CA GLU A 690 -17.24 2.01 -17.00
C GLU A 690 -17.47 0.76 -17.85
N VAL A 691 -16.71 -0.31 -17.59
CA VAL A 691 -16.78 -1.56 -18.36
C VAL A 691 -18.14 -2.25 -18.25
N ALA A 692 -18.76 -2.22 -17.07
CA ALA A 692 -20.09 -2.80 -16.87
C ALA A 692 -21.15 -1.98 -17.61
N VAL A 693 -21.08 -0.65 -17.55
CA VAL A 693 -22.01 0.21 -18.29
C VAL A 693 -21.85 0.05 -19.80
N LYS A 694 -20.61 -0.05 -20.30
CA LYS A 694 -20.32 -0.41 -21.71
C LYS A 694 -21.00 -1.73 -22.10
N GLN A 695 -20.95 -2.76 -21.26
CA GLN A 695 -21.64 -4.04 -21.52
C GLN A 695 -23.16 -3.87 -21.57
N VAL A 696 -23.74 -3.12 -20.64
CA VAL A 696 -25.19 -2.85 -20.59
C VAL A 696 -25.66 -2.12 -21.84
N ILE A 697 -24.95 -1.07 -22.27
CA ILE A 697 -25.27 -0.31 -23.49
C ILE A 697 -25.18 -1.21 -24.73
N ALA A 698 -24.26 -2.18 -24.74
CA ALA A 698 -24.13 -3.19 -25.78
C ALA A 698 -25.18 -4.32 -25.70
N GLY A 699 -26.16 -4.23 -24.80
CA GLY A 699 -27.20 -5.25 -24.61
C GLY A 699 -26.72 -6.54 -23.96
N LYS A 700 -25.52 -6.55 -23.35
CA LYS A 700 -24.96 -7.72 -22.67
C LYS A 700 -25.38 -7.76 -21.21
N GLU A 701 -25.51 -8.96 -20.66
CA GLU A 701 -25.68 -9.12 -19.22
C GLU A 701 -24.34 -8.92 -18.48
N VAL A 702 -24.41 -8.22 -17.34
CA VAL A 702 -23.28 -8.05 -16.44
C VAL A 702 -23.34 -9.12 -15.36
N SER A 703 -22.45 -10.10 -15.45
CA SER A 703 -22.25 -11.12 -14.40
C SER A 703 -21.66 -10.50 -13.13
N HIS A 704 -21.91 -11.12 -11.96
CA HIS A 704 -21.31 -10.74 -10.67
C HIS A 704 -21.67 -9.33 -10.12
N ARG A 705 -22.94 -8.90 -10.27
CA ARG A 705 -23.44 -7.64 -9.67
C ARG A 705 -23.16 -7.48 -8.17
N GLY A 706 -22.90 -8.57 -7.43
CA GLY A 706 -22.58 -8.54 -6.00
C GLY A 706 -21.25 -7.87 -5.64
N ALA A 707 -20.42 -7.50 -6.62
CA ALA A 707 -19.19 -6.73 -6.40
C ALA A 707 -19.41 -5.19 -6.42
N PHE A 708 -20.63 -4.72 -6.68
CA PHE A 708 -20.99 -3.30 -6.78
C PHE A 708 -21.73 -2.82 -5.54
N SER A 709 -21.51 -1.55 -5.15
CA SER A 709 -22.16 -0.94 -3.99
C SER A 709 -23.61 -0.52 -4.28
N ASN A 710 -23.94 -0.19 -5.52
CA ASN A 710 -25.27 0.20 -5.99
C ASN A 710 -25.67 -0.53 -7.29
N PRO A 711 -25.82 -1.87 -7.27
CA PRO A 711 -25.97 -2.67 -8.49
C PRO A 711 -27.22 -2.36 -9.32
N GLN A 712 -28.28 -1.79 -8.74
CA GLN A 712 -29.48 -1.41 -9.50
C GLN A 712 -29.25 -0.22 -10.45
N SER A 713 -28.24 0.62 -10.18
CA SER A 713 -27.93 1.78 -11.04
C SER A 713 -27.55 1.37 -12.46
N LEU A 714 -27.06 0.15 -12.68
CA LEU A 714 -26.76 -0.38 -14.02
C LEU A 714 -27.99 -0.45 -14.93
N ASP A 715 -29.18 -0.64 -14.36
CA ASP A 715 -30.41 -0.78 -15.15
C ASP A 715 -30.84 0.55 -15.80
N LEU A 716 -30.33 1.70 -15.30
CA LEU A 716 -30.54 3.02 -15.89
C LEU A 716 -29.90 3.18 -17.28
N TYR A 717 -28.94 2.32 -17.62
CA TYR A 717 -28.17 2.40 -18.87
C TYR A 717 -28.71 1.50 -19.97
N ARG A 718 -29.83 0.80 -19.72
CA ARG A 718 -30.47 -0.09 -20.70
C ARG A 718 -31.38 0.69 -21.64
N ASN A 719 -31.40 0.28 -22.91
CA ASN A 719 -32.40 0.70 -23.91
C ASN A 719 -32.54 2.23 -24.07
N ILE A 720 -31.45 2.98 -23.89
CA ILE A 720 -31.47 4.44 -24.04
C ILE A 720 -31.78 4.79 -25.50
N PRO A 721 -32.86 5.56 -25.79
CA PRO A 721 -33.30 5.84 -27.17
C PRO A 721 -32.23 6.50 -28.04
N GLU A 722 -31.49 7.47 -27.48
CA GLU A 722 -30.42 8.22 -28.15
C GLU A 722 -29.23 7.33 -28.55
N LEU A 723 -29.11 6.17 -27.89
CA LEU A 723 -28.04 5.21 -28.14
C LEU A 723 -28.45 4.09 -29.09
N GLN A 724 -29.68 4.05 -29.58
CA GLN A 724 -30.11 3.02 -30.52
C GLN A 724 -29.56 3.27 -31.93
N ASN A 725 -29.30 2.18 -32.67
CA ASN A 725 -28.89 2.19 -34.08
C ASN A 725 -27.58 2.94 -34.38
N PHE A 726 -26.62 2.89 -33.46
CA PHE A 726 -25.25 3.36 -33.74
C PHE A 726 -24.52 2.42 -34.70
#